data_AF-A0A838E949-F1
#
_entry.id   AF-A0A838E949-F1
#
_cell.length_a   1.000
_cell.length_b   1.000
_cell.length_c   1.000
_cell.angle_alpha   90.00
_cell.angle_beta   90.00
_cell.angle_gamma   90.00
#
_symmetry.space_group_name_H-M   'P 1'
#
loop_
_entity.id
_entity.type
_entity.pdbx_description
1 polymer ?
#
loop_
_entity_poly.entity_id
_entity_poly.type
_entity_poly.pdbx_seq_one_letter_code
_entity_poly.pdbx_strand_id
1 'polypeptide(L)'
;MRLLLIHTPHLELKLSLPRDVPLEEPAGERELRSFSDLVNRPVVIVGNGPSAALPPHHRLPADAVIFRMNWFFLESHYHFGSRVDAWFYAIANQALERQLRNEIRERRYTISRLLSPMRVPAYRDEEKWFSQLYDLGLEHLDHWAVIAQNARLGRFCMSRPLPTQGMQALAFALATGFREVFLCGIDLYESHEARYGYVIPESVKGGLLEKDLRPGYEDKHSLDRDLAFLSACIEEFPSSVVHNLGESVNLARQLGTPPDLGDRACMSIATVPDLGRAKDRVVVRLEETGAAPAVVVRAPAGVEMWKDIGGRRCAYATLVAGDFHHGARALSNSLRQVSDVPLLALCTPTADRAALAASGIQTIDVPEIINPNELGSHNKRFAATYSKLNVFRLDFLSRVVYLDGDTVVRKNIDDLFDGDDFAAVPDAGLARPSKIFNSGVFAATPSRDLFEQMLEALEELESYDGGDQGFLNSFFSQWRPLPLTYNTTKRLYSHHAELFSIDDLKVLHYVGVKPWEPHTHPQRYAELDWVWLEHLQPWELRELVVELRHQASDKIPLEYSRGSLLRRAQARNRNRDYAAAEELMRREWPGESATAAEEREMASALREQGKWHEALPYLNQALRKNPSSKGIRRELSDVRAKVEALSTTGHVPEDATSVGSPSRHDPPRAAMTGYRRARRLVGRVVQRIRNRLLT
;
A
#
# COMPACT_ATOMS: atom_id res chain seq x y z
N MET A 1 -24.10 70.18 -28.38
CA MET A 1 -24.46 69.65 -29.72
C MET A 1 -24.05 68.19 -29.81
N ARG A 2 -24.90 67.41 -30.47
CA ARG A 2 -25.01 65.94 -30.58
C ARG A 2 -23.81 65.19 -31.18
N LEU A 3 -23.62 63.96 -30.65
CA LEU A 3 -23.35 62.64 -31.30
C LEU A 3 -22.05 62.45 -32.15
N LEU A 4 -21.43 61.27 -32.33
CA LEU A 4 -21.68 59.83 -32.12
C LEU A 4 -20.25 59.16 -32.02
N LEU A 5 -19.93 58.32 -31.00
CA LEU A 5 -19.77 56.84 -31.07
C LEU A 5 -18.52 56.36 -31.89
N ILE A 6 -17.50 55.66 -31.37
CA ILE A 6 -17.48 54.27 -30.82
C ILE A 6 -16.15 53.97 -30.07
N HIS A 7 -16.29 53.51 -28.82
CA HIS A 7 -15.50 52.53 -28.03
C HIS A 7 -14.43 51.70 -28.77
N THR A 8 -13.16 51.62 -28.35
CA THR A 8 -12.64 50.88 -27.17
C THR A 8 -11.14 51.19 -26.96
N PRO A 9 -10.60 51.14 -25.73
CA PRO A 9 -9.25 51.61 -25.42
C PRO A 9 -8.16 50.56 -25.69
N HIS A 10 -7.02 51.05 -26.17
CA HIS A 10 -5.75 50.34 -26.26
C HIS A 10 -5.33 49.77 -24.89
N LEU A 11 -5.22 48.44 -24.79
CA LEU A 11 -4.47 47.80 -23.73
C LEU A 11 -3.05 47.54 -24.25
N GLU A 12 -2.09 48.32 -23.78
CA GLU A 12 -0.69 47.93 -23.80
C GLU A 12 -0.55 46.62 -23.03
N LEU A 13 -0.31 45.53 -23.75
CA LEU A 13 0.10 44.25 -23.16
C LEU A 13 1.52 44.43 -22.60
N LYS A 14 1.62 44.87 -21.34
CA LYS A 14 2.74 44.50 -20.49
C LYS A 14 2.78 42.97 -20.44
N LEU A 15 3.75 42.38 -21.12
CA LEU A 15 4.15 41.00 -20.92
C LEU A 15 4.72 40.87 -19.50
N SER A 16 3.85 40.70 -18.51
CA SER A 16 4.23 40.08 -17.25
C SER A 16 4.46 38.60 -17.53
N LEU A 17 5.73 38.21 -17.64
CA LEU A 17 6.15 36.83 -17.41
C LEU A 17 5.54 36.38 -16.07
N PRO A 18 5.00 35.15 -15.95
CA PRO A 18 4.65 34.60 -14.64
C PRO A 18 5.97 34.24 -13.93
N ARG A 19 6.69 35.25 -13.44
CA ARG A 19 7.55 35.12 -12.27
C ARG A 19 6.70 35.64 -11.12
N ASP A 20 6.75 34.96 -9.99
CA ASP A 20 6.04 35.29 -8.76
C ASP A 20 4.61 34.72 -8.70
N VAL A 21 4.51 33.40 -8.69
CA VAL A 21 3.68 32.79 -7.65
C VAL A 21 4.47 33.01 -6.36
N PRO A 22 4.01 33.82 -5.41
CA PRO A 22 4.69 33.96 -4.13
C PRO A 22 4.76 32.55 -3.51
N LEU A 23 5.96 32.06 -3.24
CA LEU A 23 6.05 30.98 -2.27
C LEU A 23 5.55 31.58 -0.95
N GLU A 24 4.64 30.88 -0.25
CA GLU A 24 4.12 31.33 1.05
C GLU A 24 5.26 31.54 2.08
N GLU A 25 6.43 30.92 1.84
CA GLU A 25 7.71 31.18 2.49
C GLU A 25 8.91 30.93 1.54
N PRO A 26 10.08 31.55 1.76
CA PRO A 26 11.30 31.26 1.00
C PRO A 26 11.72 29.78 1.02
N ALA A 27 12.28 29.29 -0.08
CA ALA A 27 12.68 27.88 -0.21
C ALA A 27 13.71 27.47 0.86
N GLY A 28 13.40 26.40 1.61
CA GLY A 28 14.24 25.86 2.67
C GLY A 28 13.92 26.39 4.07
N GLU A 29 13.10 27.45 4.24
CA GLU A 29 12.78 27.98 5.58
C GLU A 29 11.99 27.00 6.45
N ARG A 30 11.06 26.26 5.87
CA ARG A 30 10.27 25.22 6.55
C ARG A 30 11.18 24.12 7.04
N GLU A 31 12.09 23.67 6.19
CA GLU A 31 13.07 22.66 6.56
C GLU A 31 13.92 23.17 7.73
N LEU A 32 14.46 24.38 7.65
CA LEU A 32 15.24 24.98 8.75
C LEU A 32 14.42 25.07 10.04
N ARG A 33 13.15 25.51 9.96
CA ARG A 33 12.25 25.60 11.11
C ARG A 33 11.98 24.24 11.73
N SER A 34 11.74 23.21 10.91
CA SER A 34 11.47 21.84 11.35
C SER A 34 12.63 21.24 12.14
N PHE A 35 13.88 21.67 11.90
CA PHE A 35 15.07 21.20 12.62
C PHE A 35 15.61 22.17 13.69
N SER A 36 15.04 23.37 13.82
CA SER A 36 15.60 24.45 14.66
C SER A 36 15.85 24.07 16.13
N ASP A 37 14.99 23.24 16.74
CA ASP A 37 15.16 22.77 18.12
C ASP A 37 16.16 21.60 18.27
N LEU A 38 16.65 21.04 17.15
CA LEU A 38 17.48 19.84 17.11
C LEU A 38 18.96 20.13 16.84
N VAL A 39 19.29 21.24 16.19
CA VAL A 39 20.66 21.54 15.70
C VAL A 39 21.72 21.69 16.79
N ASN A 40 21.31 21.89 18.05
CA ASN A 40 22.22 21.93 19.20
C ASN A 40 22.68 20.54 19.67
N ARG A 41 22.09 19.47 19.15
CA ARG A 41 22.44 18.07 19.45
C ARG A 41 23.36 17.53 18.35
N PRO A 42 24.19 16.52 18.65
CA PRO A 42 24.91 15.79 17.60
C PRO A 42 23.93 15.10 16.65
N VAL A 43 24.31 14.97 15.38
CA VAL A 43 23.55 14.19 14.40
C VAL A 43 24.34 12.98 13.94
N VAL A 44 23.68 11.83 13.88
CA VAL A 44 24.23 10.59 13.36
C VAL A 44 23.55 10.30 12.03
N ILE A 45 24.34 10.28 10.95
CA ILE A 45 23.91 9.97 9.60
C ILE A 45 24.30 8.53 9.31
N VAL A 46 23.28 7.67 9.18
CA VAL A 46 23.42 6.24 8.99
C VAL A 46 23.05 5.87 7.56
N GLY A 47 24.07 5.58 6.76
CA GLY A 47 23.94 4.88 5.50
C GLY A 47 23.70 3.39 5.69
N ASN A 48 23.46 2.66 4.59
CA ASN A 48 23.17 1.23 4.66
C ASN A 48 24.40 0.36 4.42
N GLY A 49 25.59 0.94 4.32
CA GLY A 49 26.80 0.20 4.03
C GLY A 49 27.15 -0.81 5.13
N PRO A 50 28.04 -1.78 4.84
CA PRO A 50 28.49 -2.79 5.79
C PRO A 50 28.87 -2.29 7.19
N SER A 51 29.47 -1.10 7.33
CA SER A 51 29.87 -0.58 8.65
C SER A 51 28.70 -0.26 9.58
N ALA A 52 27.47 -0.16 9.05
CA ALA A 52 26.26 0.01 9.87
C ALA A 52 25.79 -1.29 10.56
N ALA A 53 26.33 -2.46 10.19
CA ALA A 53 25.92 -3.75 10.73
C ALA A 53 26.29 -3.91 12.22
N LEU A 54 27.45 -3.37 12.61
CA LEU A 54 28.00 -3.46 13.97
C LEU A 54 28.56 -2.09 14.37
N PRO A 55 27.69 -1.10 14.68
CA PRO A 55 28.13 0.24 14.95
C PRO A 55 28.89 0.32 16.29
N PRO A 56 29.92 1.17 16.39
CA PRO A 56 30.66 1.39 17.63
C PRO A 56 29.83 2.23 18.60
N HIS A 57 28.90 1.60 19.33
CA HIS A 57 27.96 2.29 20.24
C HIS A 57 28.66 3.20 21.27
N HIS A 58 29.85 2.82 21.74
CA HIS A 58 30.68 3.62 22.65
C HIS A 58 31.19 4.95 22.04
N ARG A 59 31.08 5.13 20.72
CA ARG A 59 31.44 6.37 19.99
C ARG A 59 30.22 7.10 19.43
N LEU A 60 29.01 6.66 19.77
CA LEU A 60 27.76 7.29 19.33
C LEU A 60 27.11 8.03 20.50
N PRO A 61 26.80 9.33 20.37
CA PRO A 61 26.14 10.08 21.44
C PRO A 61 24.73 9.55 21.74
N ALA A 62 24.37 9.41 23.01
CA ALA A 62 23.06 8.92 23.45
C ALA A 62 21.90 9.82 22.99
N ASP A 63 22.11 11.13 22.99
CA ASP A 63 21.14 12.14 22.62
C ASP A 63 21.20 12.52 21.13
N ALA A 64 21.82 11.70 20.28
CA ALA A 64 21.94 12.03 18.87
C ALA A 64 20.60 12.12 18.13
N VAL A 65 20.53 13.05 17.17
CA VAL A 65 19.48 13.10 16.14
C VAL A 65 19.81 12.06 15.07
N ILE A 66 18.86 11.20 14.72
CA ILE A 66 19.12 10.01 13.88
C ILE A 66 18.60 10.23 12.47
N PHE A 67 19.53 10.30 11.51
CA PHE A 67 19.24 10.34 10.07
C PHE A 67 19.46 8.94 9.48
N ARG A 68 18.45 8.36 8.84
CA ARG A 68 18.55 7.05 8.19
C ARG A 68 18.39 7.16 6.67
N MET A 69 19.20 6.42 5.92
CA MET A 69 19.09 6.34 4.46
C MET A 69 18.13 5.21 4.01
N ASN A 70 17.90 5.06 2.70
CA ASN A 70 16.92 4.12 2.12
C ASN A 70 17.01 2.69 2.70
N TRP A 71 15.89 2.05 3.04
CA TRP A 71 15.83 0.60 3.37
C TRP A 71 16.47 0.15 4.69
N PHE A 72 16.89 1.08 5.55
CA PHE A 72 17.34 0.80 6.92
C PHE A 72 16.39 -0.11 7.72
N PHE A 73 15.11 -0.05 7.41
CA PHE A 73 14.07 -0.82 8.07
C PHE A 73 14.12 -2.32 7.77
N LEU A 74 14.91 -2.76 6.78
CA LEU A 74 15.19 -4.17 6.48
C LEU A 74 16.18 -4.82 7.45
N GLU A 75 16.84 -4.04 8.31
CA GLU A 75 17.73 -4.57 9.35
C GLU A 75 16.98 -5.54 10.27
N SER A 76 17.66 -6.57 10.76
CA SER A 76 17.04 -7.52 11.70
C SER A 76 17.00 -7.02 13.15
N HIS A 77 17.75 -5.97 13.49
CA HIS A 77 17.87 -5.41 14.84
C HIS A 77 17.77 -3.88 14.82
N TYR A 78 17.50 -3.27 15.97
CA TYR A 78 17.58 -1.82 16.16
C TYR A 78 19.01 -1.36 16.44
N HIS A 79 19.88 -1.38 15.43
CA HIS A 79 21.29 -1.02 15.59
C HIS A 79 21.53 0.43 16.08
N PHE A 80 20.57 1.32 15.85
CA PHE A 80 20.58 2.74 16.26
C PHE A 80 19.28 3.13 17.00
N GLY A 81 18.57 2.14 17.56
CA GLY A 81 17.24 2.33 18.17
C GLY A 81 16.09 2.42 17.15
N SER A 82 14.86 2.49 17.64
CA SER A 82 13.62 2.66 16.85
C SER A 82 13.28 4.11 16.50
N ARG A 83 13.96 5.10 17.09
CA ARG A 83 13.74 6.51 16.77
C ARG A 83 14.49 6.90 15.50
N VAL A 84 13.76 7.46 14.54
CA VAL A 84 14.31 8.07 13.32
C VAL A 84 13.79 9.50 13.20
N ASP A 85 14.66 10.46 13.47
CA ASP A 85 14.30 11.88 13.42
C ASP A 85 14.12 12.37 11.98
N ALA A 86 14.83 11.75 11.04
CA ALA A 86 14.74 12.04 9.61
C ALA A 86 15.11 10.84 8.74
N TRP A 87 14.25 10.52 7.79
CA TRP A 87 14.48 9.48 6.80
C TRP A 87 14.68 10.10 5.41
N PHE A 88 15.82 9.81 4.80
CA PHE A 88 16.15 10.27 3.46
C PHE A 88 15.71 9.23 2.43
N TYR A 89 14.84 9.67 1.51
CA TYR A 89 14.21 8.84 0.49
C TYR A 89 14.58 9.28 -0.92
N ALA A 90 15.18 8.37 -1.70
CA ALA A 90 15.60 8.64 -3.08
C ALA A 90 15.14 7.58 -4.09
N ILE A 91 14.74 6.39 -3.64
CA ILE A 91 14.40 5.27 -4.52
C ILE A 91 12.94 4.88 -4.33
N ALA A 92 12.14 5.16 -5.35
CA ALA A 92 10.73 4.81 -5.37
C ALA A 92 10.50 3.33 -5.68
N ASN A 93 9.96 2.60 -4.71
CA ASN A 93 9.59 1.18 -4.85
C ASN A 93 8.38 0.84 -3.96
N GLN A 94 7.28 0.37 -4.56
CA GLN A 94 6.03 0.09 -3.84
C GLN A 94 6.12 -1.04 -2.82
N ALA A 95 6.95 -2.06 -3.06
CA ALA A 95 7.12 -3.16 -2.12
C ALA A 95 7.84 -2.68 -0.86
N LEU A 96 8.88 -1.86 -1.04
CA LEU A 96 9.65 -1.26 0.05
C LEU A 96 8.86 -0.20 0.81
N GLU A 97 8.09 0.64 0.12
CA GLU A 97 7.18 1.58 0.80
C GLU A 97 6.13 0.87 1.64
N ARG A 98 5.55 -0.24 1.15
CA ARG A 98 4.64 -1.09 1.94
C ARG A 98 5.31 -1.62 3.20
N GLN A 99 6.53 -2.14 3.07
CA GLN A 99 7.23 -2.68 4.23
C GLN A 99 7.53 -1.61 5.27
N LEU A 100 8.07 -0.46 4.87
CA LEU A 100 8.30 0.62 5.82
C LEU A 100 7.01 1.13 6.46
N ARG A 101 5.93 1.25 5.68
CA ARG A 101 4.61 1.56 6.20
C ARG A 101 4.22 0.57 7.30
N ASN A 102 4.46 -0.73 7.11
CA ASN A 102 4.20 -1.74 8.14
C ASN A 102 5.07 -1.53 9.38
N GLU A 103 6.36 -1.25 9.21
CA GLU A 103 7.29 -0.98 10.31
C GLU A 103 6.85 0.20 11.18
N ILE A 104 6.33 1.27 10.57
CA ILE A 104 5.78 2.42 11.28
C ILE A 104 4.44 2.08 11.95
N ARG A 105 3.53 1.40 11.24
CA ARG A 105 2.20 1.03 11.76
C ARG A 105 2.30 0.04 12.92
N GLU A 106 3.23 -0.89 12.87
CA GLU A 106 3.55 -1.86 13.93
C GLU A 106 4.33 -1.24 15.09
N ARG A 107 4.58 0.08 15.05
CA ARG A 107 5.35 0.84 16.06
C ARG A 107 6.75 0.28 16.29
N ARG A 108 7.32 -0.40 15.28
CA ARG A 108 8.71 -0.84 15.30
C ARG A 108 9.66 0.33 15.08
N TYR A 109 9.26 1.30 14.26
CA TYR A 109 9.97 2.57 14.15
C TYR A 109 9.05 3.76 14.41
N THR A 110 9.58 4.77 15.07
CA THR A 110 8.98 6.10 15.13
C THR A 110 9.76 7.01 14.20
N ILE A 111 9.12 7.49 13.14
CA ILE A 111 9.73 8.36 12.13
C ILE A 111 9.04 9.71 12.13
N SER A 112 9.82 10.79 12.21
CA SER A 112 9.26 12.15 12.25
C SER A 112 9.18 12.82 10.89
N ARG A 113 10.23 12.71 10.07
CA ARG A 113 10.39 13.47 8.82
C ARG A 113 10.81 12.59 7.65
N LEU A 114 10.22 12.87 6.49
CA LEU A 114 10.63 12.33 5.19
C LEU A 114 11.33 13.42 4.40
N LEU A 115 12.60 13.20 4.04
CA LEU A 115 13.36 14.09 3.18
C LEU A 115 13.55 13.48 1.80
N SER A 116 13.15 14.21 0.76
CA SER A 116 13.32 13.78 -0.63
C SER A 116 13.59 14.97 -1.53
N PRO A 117 14.40 14.84 -2.60
CA PRO A 117 14.67 15.95 -3.50
C PRO A 117 13.36 16.39 -4.15
N MET A 118 13.04 17.69 -4.08
CA MET A 118 11.85 18.30 -4.69
C MET A 118 10.51 17.79 -4.12
N ARG A 119 10.53 17.15 -2.93
CA ARG A 119 9.41 16.43 -2.29
C ARG A 119 8.88 15.28 -3.16
N VAL A 120 8.45 14.20 -2.52
CA VAL A 120 7.83 13.07 -3.25
C VAL A 120 6.52 13.55 -3.86
N PRO A 121 6.29 13.53 -5.17
CA PRO A 121 5.00 13.91 -5.73
C PRO A 121 3.90 12.96 -5.22
N ALA A 122 2.73 13.47 -4.81
CA ALA A 122 1.57 12.63 -4.51
C ALA A 122 1.12 11.81 -5.74
N TYR A 123 1.52 12.26 -6.92
CA TYR A 123 1.28 11.64 -8.22
C TYR A 123 2.52 11.84 -9.10
N ARG A 124 3.08 10.78 -9.67
CA ARG A 124 4.03 10.91 -10.78
C ARG A 124 3.23 10.92 -12.08
N ASP A 125 3.28 12.03 -12.82
CA ASP A 125 2.62 12.09 -14.12
C ASP A 125 3.14 10.95 -15.01
N GLU A 126 2.17 10.26 -15.63
CA GLU A 126 2.30 9.09 -16.51
C GLU A 126 2.31 7.69 -15.88
N GLU A 127 2.49 7.54 -14.56
CA GLU A 127 2.34 6.27 -13.84
C GLU A 127 1.32 6.38 -12.69
N LYS A 128 0.40 5.40 -12.57
CA LYS A 128 -0.57 5.31 -11.45
C LYS A 128 0.14 4.90 -10.14
N TRP A 129 1.19 5.61 -9.77
CA TRP A 129 1.97 5.36 -8.57
C TRP A 129 1.54 6.36 -7.49
N PHE A 130 0.71 5.89 -6.56
CA PHE A 130 0.38 6.63 -5.34
C PHE A 130 1.41 6.22 -4.28
N SER A 131 2.25 7.17 -3.84
CA SER A 131 3.22 6.87 -2.78
C SER A 131 2.47 6.50 -1.51
N GLN A 132 2.83 5.35 -0.96
CA GLN A 132 2.22 4.78 0.23
C GLN A 132 2.71 5.42 1.53
N LEU A 133 3.43 6.54 1.43
CA LEU A 133 4.02 7.23 2.57
C LEU A 133 3.17 8.40 3.05
N TYR A 134 2.23 8.88 2.23
CA TYR A 134 1.42 10.07 2.50
C TYR A 134 0.38 9.91 3.61
N ASP A 135 -0.01 8.68 3.95
CA ASP A 135 -0.97 8.38 5.00
C ASP A 135 -0.31 8.12 6.37
N LEU A 136 1.02 8.27 6.46
CA LEU A 136 1.80 7.96 7.66
C LEU A 136 1.97 9.15 8.62
N GLY A 137 1.45 10.33 8.27
CA GLY A 137 1.56 11.53 9.12
C GLY A 137 2.98 12.08 9.25
N LEU A 138 3.91 11.66 8.39
CA LEU A 138 5.29 12.16 8.36
C LEU A 138 5.32 13.61 7.86
N GLU A 139 6.27 14.41 8.33
CA GLU A 139 6.53 15.71 7.71
C GLU A 139 7.36 15.54 6.43
N HIS A 140 6.79 15.94 5.27
CA HIS A 140 7.47 15.84 3.97
C HIS A 140 8.24 17.12 3.63
N LEU A 141 9.57 16.99 3.56
CA LEU A 141 10.54 18.07 3.41
C LEU A 141 11.42 17.91 2.17
N ASP A 142 11.91 19.03 1.62
CA ASP A 142 12.85 19.07 0.49
C ASP A 142 14.28 19.39 0.95
N HIS A 143 15.13 18.37 1.08
CA HIS A 143 16.51 18.61 1.50
C HIS A 143 17.34 19.38 0.47
N TRP A 144 16.94 19.41 -0.81
CA TRP A 144 17.64 20.21 -1.82
C TRP A 144 17.36 21.69 -1.67
N ALA A 145 16.19 22.08 -1.15
CA ALA A 145 15.85 23.47 -0.92
C ALA A 145 16.83 24.13 0.07
N VAL A 146 17.26 23.39 1.10
CA VAL A 146 18.27 23.87 2.06
C VAL A 146 19.67 23.85 1.46
N ILE A 147 20.08 22.75 0.80
CA ILE A 147 21.42 22.63 0.19
C ILE A 147 21.63 23.73 -0.87
N ALA A 148 20.59 24.07 -1.63
CA ALA A 148 20.65 25.08 -2.69
C ALA A 148 20.88 26.51 -2.16
N GLN A 149 20.67 26.78 -0.87
CA GLN A 149 21.04 28.05 -0.26
C GLN A 149 22.56 28.28 -0.26
N ASN A 150 23.35 27.20 -0.29
CA ASN A 150 24.77 27.26 -0.61
C ASN A 150 24.99 27.03 -2.11
N ALA A 151 25.34 28.09 -2.85
CA ALA A 151 25.50 28.01 -4.30
C ALA A 151 26.59 27.02 -4.75
N ARG A 152 27.63 26.80 -3.95
CA ARG A 152 28.69 25.83 -4.27
C ARG A 152 28.16 24.41 -4.17
N LEU A 153 27.52 24.06 -3.05
CA LEU A 153 26.96 22.73 -2.83
C LEU A 153 25.77 22.44 -3.76
N GLY A 154 24.89 23.42 -3.98
CA GLY A 154 23.77 23.30 -4.92
C GLY A 154 24.21 22.97 -6.35
N ARG A 155 25.36 23.48 -6.82
CA ARG A 155 25.90 23.13 -8.15
C ARG A 155 26.30 21.66 -8.27
N PHE A 156 26.78 21.04 -7.19
CA PHE A 156 27.05 19.60 -7.20
C PHE A 156 25.76 18.79 -7.35
N CYS A 157 24.67 19.20 -6.68
CA CYS A 157 23.34 18.58 -6.83
C CYS A 157 22.73 18.77 -8.23
N MET A 158 23.22 19.74 -9.01
CA MET A 158 22.82 19.94 -10.41
C MET A 158 23.75 19.24 -11.43
N SER A 159 24.84 18.63 -10.96
CA SER A 159 25.85 17.99 -11.80
C SER A 159 25.69 16.47 -11.85
N ARG A 160 26.21 15.82 -12.89
CA ARG A 160 26.31 14.35 -13.00
C ARG A 160 27.77 13.93 -13.08
N PRO A 161 28.18 12.81 -12.46
CA PRO A 161 27.43 11.98 -11.49
C PRO A 161 27.01 12.79 -10.24
N LEU A 162 25.90 12.39 -9.61
CA LEU A 162 25.40 13.07 -8.39
C LEU A 162 26.18 12.61 -7.16
N PRO A 163 26.33 13.45 -6.13
CA PRO A 163 26.72 12.98 -4.81
C PRO A 163 25.74 11.92 -4.28
N THR A 164 26.25 10.92 -3.57
CA THR A 164 25.41 9.90 -2.95
C THR A 164 24.43 10.50 -1.93
N GLN A 165 23.34 9.79 -1.65
CA GLN A 165 22.32 10.28 -0.72
C GLN A 165 22.88 10.52 0.70
N GLY A 166 23.81 9.68 1.16
CA GLY A 166 24.51 9.90 2.43
C GLY A 166 25.30 11.22 2.43
N MET A 167 25.97 11.54 1.33
CA MET A 167 26.66 12.82 1.18
C MET A 167 25.70 14.01 1.08
N GLN A 168 24.56 13.85 0.41
CA GLN A 168 23.51 14.87 0.42
C GLN A 168 22.94 15.10 1.83
N ALA A 169 22.80 14.04 2.63
CA ALA A 169 22.35 14.16 4.01
C ALA A 169 23.38 14.90 4.88
N LEU A 170 24.69 14.71 4.65
CA LEU A 170 25.74 15.50 5.28
C LEU A 170 25.62 16.98 4.93
N ALA A 171 25.52 17.31 3.64
CA ALA A 171 25.36 18.68 3.18
C ALA A 171 24.10 19.33 3.77
N PHE A 172 23.00 18.59 3.83
CA PHE A 172 21.76 19.04 4.47
C PHE A 172 21.98 19.31 5.97
N ALA A 173 22.55 18.37 6.72
CA ALA A 173 22.79 18.53 8.15
C ALA A 173 23.63 19.78 8.46
N LEU A 174 24.73 19.96 7.75
CA LEU A 174 25.60 21.13 7.91
C LEU A 174 24.87 22.42 7.55
N ALA A 175 24.16 22.45 6.41
CA ALA A 175 23.39 23.62 5.98
C ALA A 175 22.21 23.95 6.90
N THR A 176 21.62 22.96 7.57
CA THR A 176 20.62 23.19 8.62
C THR A 176 21.20 23.76 9.92
N GLY A 177 22.51 23.61 10.16
CA GLY A 177 23.21 24.18 11.31
C GLY A 177 23.72 23.17 12.36
N PHE A 178 23.69 21.87 12.08
CA PHE A 178 24.32 20.87 12.94
C PHE A 178 25.84 21.06 12.98
N ARG A 179 26.40 21.16 14.19
CA ARG A 179 27.85 21.40 14.38
C ARG A 179 28.69 20.15 14.60
N GLU A 180 28.07 19.06 15.05
CA GLU A 180 28.74 17.79 15.33
C GLU A 180 28.02 16.68 14.57
N VAL A 181 28.68 16.11 13.55
CA VAL A 181 28.11 15.12 12.63
C VAL A 181 28.89 13.82 12.71
N PHE A 182 28.20 12.69 12.87
CA PHE A 182 28.78 11.36 12.87
C PHE A 182 28.29 10.58 11.66
N LEU A 183 29.20 10.05 10.85
CA LEU A 183 28.90 9.24 9.67
C LEU A 183 29.10 7.75 10.00
N CYS A 184 28.08 6.93 9.76
CA CYS A 184 28.15 5.47 9.89
C CYS A 184 27.44 4.82 8.69
N GLY A 185 27.91 3.67 8.20
CA GLY A 185 27.33 3.02 7.02
C GLY A 185 27.51 3.79 5.71
N ILE A 186 28.42 4.75 5.66
CA ILE A 186 28.82 5.50 4.46
C ILE A 186 30.24 5.04 4.08
N ASP A 187 30.33 3.90 3.41
CA ASP A 187 31.60 3.18 3.21
C ASP A 187 32.32 3.50 1.89
N LEU A 188 31.93 4.59 1.21
CA LEU A 188 32.53 5.10 -0.03
C LEU A 188 33.13 4.03 -0.96
N TYR A 189 32.29 3.10 -1.43
CA TYR A 189 32.66 2.16 -2.50
C TYR A 189 33.69 1.07 -2.14
N GLU A 190 34.08 0.94 -0.87
CA GLU A 190 35.21 0.06 -0.48
C GLU A 190 34.84 -1.42 -0.31
N SER A 191 33.57 -1.77 -0.10
CA SER A 191 33.15 -3.18 -0.07
C SER A 191 32.81 -3.71 -1.46
N HIS A 192 33.54 -4.74 -1.89
CA HIS A 192 33.28 -5.48 -3.13
C HIS A 192 32.41 -6.73 -2.91
N GLU A 193 32.18 -7.13 -1.65
CA GLU A 193 31.49 -8.37 -1.29
C GLU A 193 30.03 -8.14 -0.88
N ALA A 194 29.74 -7.00 -0.23
CA ALA A 194 28.42 -6.71 0.30
C ALA A 194 28.03 -5.23 0.07
N ARG A 195 26.80 -5.02 -0.41
CA ARG A 195 26.24 -3.67 -0.61
C ARG A 195 25.60 -3.08 0.64
N TYR A 196 24.98 -3.94 1.45
CA TYR A 196 24.23 -3.54 2.64
C TYR A 196 24.82 -4.18 3.90
N GLY A 197 24.72 -3.50 5.05
CA GLY A 197 25.02 -4.05 6.37
C GLY A 197 24.01 -5.07 6.90
N TYR A 198 23.09 -5.52 6.04
CA TYR A 198 22.07 -6.50 6.36
C TYR A 198 21.78 -7.39 5.16
N VAL A 199 21.27 -8.59 5.42
CA VAL A 199 20.79 -9.49 4.38
C VAL A 199 19.42 -9.04 3.91
N ILE A 200 19.25 -8.82 2.61
CA ILE A 200 17.94 -8.48 2.04
C ILE A 200 16.99 -9.67 2.19
N PRO A 201 15.82 -9.49 2.83
CA PRO A 201 14.84 -10.56 2.97
C PRO A 201 14.35 -11.11 1.62
N GLU A 202 14.14 -12.42 1.53
CA GLU A 202 13.68 -13.08 0.29
C GLU A 202 12.35 -12.52 -0.21
N SER A 203 11.48 -12.10 0.71
CA SER A 203 10.19 -11.46 0.42
C SER A 203 10.30 -10.15 -0.37
N VAL A 204 11.48 -9.52 -0.38
CA VAL A 204 11.74 -8.26 -1.08
C VAL A 204 12.47 -8.47 -2.38
N LYS A 205 13.31 -9.51 -2.48
CA LYS A 205 14.20 -9.73 -3.63
C LYS A 205 13.47 -9.77 -4.96
N GLY A 206 12.28 -10.38 -5.01
CA GLY A 206 11.47 -10.47 -6.23
C GLY A 206 10.98 -9.11 -6.78
N GLY A 207 11.00 -8.05 -5.96
CA GLY A 207 10.62 -6.68 -6.35
C GLY A 207 11.79 -5.72 -6.57
N LEU A 208 13.03 -6.22 -6.53
CA LEU A 208 14.25 -5.44 -6.71
C LEU A 208 14.90 -5.73 -8.06
N LEU A 209 15.58 -4.73 -8.62
CA LEU A 209 16.37 -4.92 -9.83
C LEU A 209 17.72 -5.55 -9.46
N GLU A 210 18.35 -6.20 -10.43
CA GLU A 210 19.69 -6.76 -10.22
C GLU A 210 20.72 -5.71 -9.74
N LYS A 211 20.60 -4.48 -10.27
CA LYS A 211 21.41 -3.33 -9.85
C LYS A 211 21.19 -2.90 -8.40
N ASP A 212 20.12 -3.33 -7.74
CA ASP A 212 19.80 -3.02 -6.35
C ASP A 212 20.45 -4.03 -5.39
N LEU A 213 20.85 -5.20 -5.91
CA LEU A 213 21.39 -6.34 -5.16
C LEU A 213 22.91 -6.47 -5.29
N ARG A 214 23.46 -6.20 -6.48
CA ARG A 214 24.88 -6.40 -6.75
C ARG A 214 25.74 -5.40 -5.94
N PRO A 215 26.83 -5.87 -5.28
CA PRO A 215 27.91 -5.02 -4.80
C PRO A 215 28.54 -4.25 -5.97
N GLY A 216 29.09 -3.07 -5.68
CA GLY A 216 29.47 -2.10 -6.69
C GLY A 216 28.37 -1.06 -6.89
N TYR A 217 28.79 0.18 -7.11
CA TYR A 217 27.89 1.31 -7.17
C TYR A 217 27.64 1.68 -8.63
N GLU A 218 26.45 2.21 -8.89
CA GLU A 218 25.93 2.49 -10.23
C GLU A 218 26.90 3.37 -11.04
N ASP A 219 26.92 3.23 -12.38
CA ASP A 219 27.58 4.15 -13.34
C ASP A 219 27.18 5.64 -13.18
N LYS A 220 26.23 5.91 -12.27
CA LYS A 220 25.64 7.22 -11.93
C LYS A 220 26.33 7.93 -10.76
N HIS A 221 27.23 7.25 -10.05
CA HIS A 221 27.98 7.79 -8.91
C HIS A 221 29.49 7.55 -9.08
N SER A 222 30.33 8.36 -8.43
CA SER A 222 31.79 8.29 -8.53
C SER A 222 32.42 8.65 -7.19
N LEU A 223 33.44 7.88 -6.78
CA LEU A 223 34.23 8.14 -5.57
C LEU A 223 34.83 9.54 -5.61
N ASP A 224 35.46 9.95 -6.72
CA ASP A 224 36.06 11.28 -6.87
C ASP A 224 35.02 12.40 -6.68
N ARG A 225 33.79 12.17 -7.16
CA ARG A 225 32.69 13.13 -7.01
C ARG A 225 32.27 13.26 -5.55
N ASP A 226 32.10 12.14 -4.84
CA ASP A 226 31.72 12.14 -3.43
C ASP A 226 32.83 12.76 -2.56
N LEU A 227 34.11 12.47 -2.84
CA LEU A 227 35.25 13.06 -2.13
C LEU A 227 35.35 14.57 -2.38
N ALA A 228 35.17 15.04 -3.62
CA ALA A 228 35.17 16.46 -3.93
C ALA A 228 34.00 17.19 -3.25
N PHE A 229 32.84 16.53 -3.15
CA PHE A 229 31.67 17.11 -2.49
C PHE A 229 31.83 17.12 -0.97
N LEU A 230 32.42 16.09 -0.37
CA LEU A 230 32.80 16.05 1.05
C LEU A 230 33.76 17.19 1.40
N SER A 231 34.82 17.36 0.61
CA SER A 231 35.78 18.47 0.81
C SER A 231 35.08 19.83 0.72
N ALA A 232 34.18 20.02 -0.27
CA ALA A 232 33.39 21.25 -0.36
C ALA A 232 32.49 21.45 0.87
N CYS A 233 31.88 20.40 1.42
CA CYS A 233 31.08 20.51 2.64
C CYS A 233 31.91 20.98 3.83
N ILE A 234 33.11 20.42 4.04
CA ILE A 234 34.01 20.78 5.15
C ILE A 234 34.49 22.23 5.01
N GLU A 235 34.85 22.65 3.79
CA GLU A 235 35.32 24.01 3.53
C GLU A 235 34.23 25.08 3.72
N GLU A 236 32.99 24.79 3.34
CA GLU A 236 31.87 25.73 3.48
C GLU A 236 31.38 25.84 4.94
N PHE A 237 31.63 24.82 5.77
CA PHE A 237 31.18 24.76 7.16
C PHE A 237 32.33 24.49 8.15
N PRO A 238 33.35 25.39 8.23
CA PRO A 238 34.58 25.15 8.99
C PRO A 238 34.37 25.13 10.51
N SER A 239 33.23 25.60 11.00
CA SER A 239 32.85 25.56 12.42
C SER A 239 32.22 24.24 12.85
N SER A 240 31.98 23.33 11.90
CA SER A 240 31.37 22.02 12.15
C SER A 240 32.43 20.93 12.10
N VAL A 241 32.24 19.88 12.89
CA VAL A 241 33.12 18.72 12.95
C VAL A 241 32.38 17.50 12.41
N VAL A 242 33.02 16.77 11.50
CA VAL A 242 32.47 15.57 10.88
C VAL A 242 33.35 14.37 11.25
N HIS A 243 32.75 13.38 11.90
CA HIS A 243 33.40 12.19 12.40
C HIS A 243 33.05 10.99 11.52
N ASN A 244 34.05 10.21 11.09
CA ASN A 244 33.83 8.94 10.41
C ASN A 244 33.84 7.79 11.43
N LEU A 245 32.71 7.14 11.68
CA LEU A 245 32.60 5.97 12.56
C LEU A 245 32.74 4.63 11.82
N GLY A 246 32.83 4.64 10.49
CA GLY A 246 33.07 3.45 9.69
C GLY A 246 34.56 3.17 9.46
N GLU A 247 34.86 2.02 8.88
CA GLU A 247 36.23 1.61 8.54
C GLU A 247 36.72 2.18 7.20
N SER A 248 36.00 3.18 6.67
CA SER A 248 36.31 3.72 5.35
C SER A 248 37.67 4.42 5.33
N VAL A 249 38.61 3.90 4.54
CA VAL A 249 39.96 4.46 4.37
C VAL A 249 39.88 5.81 3.66
N ASN A 250 38.98 5.92 2.69
CA ASN A 250 38.72 7.16 1.95
C ASN A 250 38.20 8.28 2.87
N LEU A 251 37.24 7.98 3.76
CA LEU A 251 36.77 8.96 4.73
C LEU A 251 37.82 9.27 5.80
N ALA A 252 38.53 8.26 6.33
CA ALA A 252 39.55 8.44 7.35
C ALA A 252 40.67 9.39 6.90
N ARG A 253 41.03 9.39 5.61
CA ARG A 253 42.02 10.32 5.04
C ARG A 253 41.58 11.79 5.07
N GLN A 254 40.27 12.06 4.93
CA GLN A 254 39.76 13.44 4.91
C GLN A 254 39.31 13.93 6.29
N LEU A 255 38.75 13.04 7.11
CA LEU A 255 38.09 13.39 8.37
C LEU A 255 38.91 13.04 9.62
N GLY A 256 39.96 12.23 9.48
CA GLY A 256 40.71 11.68 10.61
C GLY A 256 39.93 10.60 11.37
N THR A 257 40.53 10.10 12.47
CA THR A 257 39.91 9.11 13.34
C THR A 257 39.04 9.81 14.39
N PRO A 258 37.78 9.38 14.60
CA PRO A 258 36.93 9.94 15.64
C PRO A 258 37.52 9.68 17.03
N PRO A 259 37.54 10.66 17.93
CA PRO A 259 37.94 10.42 19.31
C PRO A 259 36.90 9.57 20.03
N ASP A 260 37.31 8.85 21.08
CA ASP A 260 36.36 8.22 21.99
C ASP A 260 35.53 9.31 22.71
N LEU A 261 34.24 9.06 22.87
CA LEU A 261 33.34 9.96 23.59
C LEU A 261 33.58 9.83 25.09
N GLY A 262 34.64 10.47 25.63
CA GLY A 262 35.12 10.35 27.01
C GLY A 262 34.05 10.21 28.12
N ASP A 263 33.69 11.32 28.79
CA ASP A 263 32.69 11.33 29.89
C ASP A 263 31.23 11.56 29.40
N ARG A 264 31.00 11.55 28.08
CA ARG A 264 29.66 11.78 27.50
C ARG A 264 28.85 10.49 27.52
N ALA A 265 27.54 10.61 27.73
CA ALA A 265 26.64 9.46 27.63
C ALA A 265 26.60 8.95 26.18
N CYS A 266 26.94 7.68 25.99
CA CYS A 266 26.91 7.02 24.69
C CYS A 266 25.64 6.17 24.52
N MET A 267 25.35 5.79 23.28
CA MET A 267 24.31 4.82 22.99
C MET A 267 24.61 3.52 23.72
N SER A 268 23.65 3.06 24.51
CA SER A 268 23.69 1.80 25.26
C SER A 268 22.25 1.37 25.52
N ILE A 269 22.05 0.13 25.97
CA ILE A 269 20.71 -0.34 26.40
C ILE A 269 20.13 0.54 27.52
N ALA A 270 20.97 1.18 28.34
CA ALA A 270 20.53 2.07 29.41
C ALA A 270 20.02 3.42 28.90
N THR A 271 20.56 3.92 27.79
CA THR A 271 20.22 5.23 27.21
C THR A 271 19.24 5.14 26.04
N VAL A 272 19.21 4.00 25.36
CA VAL A 272 18.35 3.68 24.20
C VAL A 272 17.74 2.29 24.46
N PRO A 273 16.51 2.21 24.98
CA PRO A 273 15.94 0.98 25.55
C PRO A 273 15.83 -0.22 24.59
N ASP A 274 15.79 0.02 23.29
CA ASP A 274 15.65 -1.00 22.26
C ASP A 274 16.94 -1.25 21.47
N LEU A 275 18.04 -0.59 21.82
CA LEU A 275 19.30 -0.68 21.10
C LEU A 275 19.80 -2.12 21.01
N GLY A 276 20.10 -2.57 19.79
CA GLY A 276 20.57 -3.92 19.51
C GLY A 276 19.52 -5.01 19.71
N ARG A 277 18.28 -4.68 20.05
CA ARG A 277 17.19 -5.66 20.17
C ARG A 277 16.77 -6.16 18.79
N ALA A 278 16.55 -7.46 18.65
CA ALA A 278 16.00 -8.05 17.43
C ALA A 278 14.57 -7.52 17.16
N LYS A 279 14.24 -7.29 15.89
CA LYS A 279 12.89 -6.88 15.45
C LYS A 279 11.89 -8.03 15.46
N ASP A 280 12.37 -9.26 15.26
CA ASP A 280 11.63 -10.52 15.45
C ASP A 280 11.88 -11.05 16.88
N ARG A 281 11.05 -11.88 17.54
CA ARG A 281 9.62 -12.21 17.65
C ARG A 281 9.60 -13.20 18.83
N VAL A 282 8.66 -13.13 19.78
CA VAL A 282 8.56 -14.22 20.77
C VAL A 282 8.12 -15.46 20.02
N VAL A 283 9.03 -16.42 19.88
CA VAL A 283 8.75 -17.72 19.29
C VAL A 283 8.17 -18.59 20.40
N VAL A 284 6.85 -18.62 20.55
CA VAL A 284 6.22 -19.76 21.22
C VAL A 284 6.19 -20.88 20.18
N ARG A 285 7.06 -21.87 20.35
CA ARG A 285 6.97 -23.14 19.63
C ARG A 285 5.95 -23.99 20.36
N LEU A 286 4.82 -24.25 19.73
CA LEU A 286 4.02 -25.41 20.09
C LEU A 286 4.72 -26.62 19.46
N GLU A 287 5.23 -27.53 20.28
CA GLU A 287 6.02 -28.69 19.84
C GLU A 287 5.22 -29.57 18.85
N GLU A 288 5.95 -30.30 18.00
CA GLU A 288 5.35 -31.21 17.03
C GLU A 288 4.54 -32.32 17.73
N THR A 289 3.42 -32.69 17.11
CA THR A 289 2.65 -33.90 17.41
C THR A 289 2.67 -34.81 16.21
N GLY A 290 2.48 -36.12 16.40
CA GLY A 290 2.57 -37.12 15.34
C GLY A 290 1.85 -36.73 14.03
N ALA A 291 0.71 -36.03 14.10
CA ALA A 291 -0.08 -35.63 12.93
C ALA A 291 -0.05 -34.11 12.59
N ALA A 292 0.53 -33.22 13.41
CA ALA A 292 0.47 -31.77 13.16
C ALA A 292 1.83 -31.06 13.35
N PRO A 293 2.21 -30.19 12.38
CA PRO A 293 3.48 -29.48 12.45
C PRO A 293 3.47 -28.45 13.60
N ALA A 294 4.66 -28.08 14.06
CA ALA A 294 4.83 -27.02 15.03
C ALA A 294 4.19 -25.71 14.55
N VAL A 295 3.54 -24.99 15.47
CA VAL A 295 2.98 -23.66 15.21
C VAL A 295 3.94 -22.61 15.72
N VAL A 296 4.13 -21.56 14.91
CA VAL A 296 5.00 -20.44 15.23
C VAL A 296 4.13 -19.26 15.61
N VAL A 297 4.06 -18.98 16.92
CA VAL A 297 3.50 -17.72 17.41
C VAL A 297 4.50 -16.62 17.15
N ARG A 298 3.99 -15.47 16.72
CA ARG A 298 4.77 -14.42 16.10
C ARG A 298 4.37 -13.06 16.69
N ALA A 299 4.59 -12.90 17.99
CA ALA A 299 4.20 -11.72 18.74
C ALA A 299 5.38 -10.75 18.99
N PRO A 300 5.13 -9.42 19.02
CA PRO A 300 6.11 -8.46 19.52
C PRO A 300 6.47 -8.76 20.97
N ALA A 301 7.73 -8.56 21.34
CA ALA A 301 8.21 -8.88 22.68
C ALA A 301 7.60 -7.92 23.74
N GLY A 302 6.91 -8.48 24.73
CA GLY A 302 6.18 -7.76 25.78
C GLY A 302 4.67 -7.66 25.58
N VAL A 303 4.12 -8.29 24.53
CA VAL A 303 2.68 -8.36 24.28
C VAL A 303 2.10 -9.62 24.91
N GLU A 304 1.10 -9.46 25.80
CA GLU A 304 0.40 -10.58 26.44
C GLU A 304 -0.60 -11.22 25.46
N MET A 305 -0.52 -12.55 25.34
CA MET A 305 -1.32 -13.34 24.38
C MET A 305 -2.67 -13.81 24.95
N TRP A 306 -2.91 -13.55 26.22
CA TRP A 306 -4.13 -13.89 26.95
C TRP A 306 -4.38 -12.81 28.00
N LYS A 307 -5.56 -12.86 28.60
CA LYS A 307 -5.88 -12.14 29.82
C LYS A 307 -6.32 -13.13 30.89
N ASP A 308 -5.92 -12.92 32.14
CA ASP A 308 -6.47 -13.72 33.24
C ASP A 308 -7.89 -13.27 33.57
N ILE A 309 -8.84 -14.21 33.50
CA ILE A 309 -10.23 -14.02 33.91
C ILE A 309 -10.60 -15.16 34.84
N GLY A 310 -10.78 -14.86 36.12
CA GLY A 310 -11.13 -15.88 37.12
C GLY A 310 -10.07 -16.98 37.26
N GLY A 311 -8.78 -16.66 37.09
CA GLY A 311 -7.68 -17.65 37.15
C GLY A 311 -7.53 -18.49 35.87
N ARG A 312 -8.24 -18.14 34.79
CA ARG A 312 -8.15 -18.79 33.49
C ARG A 312 -7.45 -17.87 32.50
N ARG A 313 -6.51 -18.43 31.72
CA ARG A 313 -5.89 -17.73 30.58
C ARG A 313 -6.87 -17.70 29.41
N CYS A 314 -7.44 -16.53 29.14
CA CYS A 314 -8.52 -16.32 28.18
C CYS A 314 -8.06 -15.49 26.99
N ALA A 315 -8.47 -15.87 25.79
CA ALA A 315 -8.30 -15.04 24.60
C ALA A 315 -9.45 -15.25 23.60
N TYR A 316 -9.72 -14.22 22.80
CA TYR A 316 -10.53 -14.38 21.60
C TYR A 316 -9.68 -14.93 20.46
N ALA A 317 -10.27 -15.70 19.55
CA ALA A 317 -9.59 -16.21 18.37
C ALA A 317 -10.41 -16.02 17.10
N THR A 318 -9.72 -15.80 15.97
CA THR A 318 -10.31 -15.79 14.62
C THR A 318 -9.35 -16.48 13.65
N LEU A 319 -9.88 -17.10 12.59
CA LEU A 319 -9.07 -17.58 11.47
C LEU A 319 -9.01 -16.49 10.38
N VAL A 320 -7.84 -16.28 9.78
CA VAL A 320 -7.67 -15.39 8.63
C VAL A 320 -6.95 -16.15 7.51
N ALA A 321 -7.56 -16.15 6.33
CA ALA A 321 -7.00 -16.68 5.09
C ALA A 321 -7.34 -15.72 3.95
N GLY A 322 -6.45 -15.59 2.95
CA GLY A 322 -6.65 -14.69 1.81
C GLY A 322 -6.98 -13.24 2.20
N ASP A 323 -8.08 -12.72 1.67
CA ASP A 323 -8.52 -11.32 1.82
C ASP A 323 -9.41 -11.05 3.05
N PHE A 324 -9.55 -12.02 3.96
CA PHE A 324 -10.34 -11.87 5.19
C PHE A 324 -9.74 -10.90 6.23
N HIS A 325 -8.57 -10.33 5.96
CA HIS A 325 -7.92 -9.37 6.86
C HIS A 325 -8.79 -8.11 7.12
N HIS A 326 -9.58 -7.66 6.14
CA HIS A 326 -10.54 -6.57 6.34
C HIS A 326 -11.61 -6.93 7.37
N GLY A 327 -12.16 -8.13 7.28
CA GLY A 327 -13.12 -8.63 8.26
C GLY A 327 -12.53 -8.69 9.66
N ALA A 328 -11.35 -9.29 9.79
CA ALA A 328 -10.64 -9.41 11.06
C ALA A 328 -10.32 -8.05 11.70
N ARG A 329 -10.05 -7.01 10.88
CA ARG A 329 -9.90 -5.62 11.35
C ARG A 329 -11.17 -5.08 12.00
N ALA A 330 -12.30 -5.19 11.30
CA ALA A 330 -13.58 -4.74 11.85
C ALA A 330 -13.95 -5.50 13.12
N LEU A 331 -13.75 -6.83 13.14
CA LEU A 331 -13.90 -7.66 14.33
C LEU A 331 -13.03 -7.13 15.47
N SER A 332 -11.71 -7.02 15.25
CA SER A 332 -10.76 -6.55 16.28
C SER A 332 -11.11 -5.17 16.83
N ASN A 333 -11.41 -4.23 15.94
CA ASN A 333 -11.73 -2.85 16.33
C ASN A 333 -13.07 -2.77 17.08
N SER A 334 -14.07 -3.55 16.69
CA SER A 334 -15.35 -3.63 17.40
C SER A 334 -15.20 -4.25 18.79
N LEU A 335 -14.41 -5.33 18.90
CA LEU A 335 -14.15 -6.02 20.14
C LEU A 335 -13.39 -5.15 21.16
N ARG A 336 -12.37 -4.41 20.70
CA ARG A 336 -11.60 -3.46 21.55
C ARG A 336 -12.43 -2.32 22.14
N GLN A 337 -13.60 -2.02 21.57
CA GLN A 337 -14.50 -1.01 22.13
C GLN A 337 -15.22 -1.51 23.39
N VAL A 338 -15.28 -2.82 23.60
CA VAL A 338 -16.10 -3.44 24.65
C VAL A 338 -15.34 -4.44 25.52
N SER A 339 -14.14 -4.85 25.14
CA SER A 339 -13.28 -5.77 25.87
C SER A 339 -11.81 -5.41 25.68
N ASP A 340 -10.99 -5.72 26.70
CA ASP A 340 -9.53 -5.61 26.67
C ASP A 340 -8.83 -6.98 26.57
N VAL A 341 -9.60 -8.07 26.43
CA VAL A 341 -9.07 -9.41 26.18
C VAL A 341 -8.49 -9.47 24.75
N PRO A 342 -7.28 -10.04 24.56
CA PRO A 342 -6.64 -10.05 23.25
C PRO A 342 -7.40 -10.91 22.22
N LEU A 343 -7.35 -10.47 20.95
CA LEU A 343 -7.79 -11.25 19.79
C LEU A 343 -6.57 -11.84 19.08
N LEU A 344 -6.57 -13.17 18.96
CA LEU A 344 -5.57 -13.95 18.26
C LEU A 344 -6.05 -14.29 16.84
N ALA A 345 -5.35 -13.81 15.82
CA ALA A 345 -5.59 -14.15 14.43
C ALA A 345 -4.71 -15.33 13.99
N LEU A 346 -5.33 -16.49 13.80
CA LEU A 346 -4.70 -17.67 13.23
C LEU A 346 -4.58 -17.46 11.73
N CYS A 347 -3.35 -17.29 11.25
CA CYS A 347 -3.03 -16.87 9.90
C CYS A 347 -2.55 -18.07 9.08
N THR A 348 -3.28 -18.43 8.02
CA THR A 348 -2.77 -19.37 7.02
C THR A 348 -1.66 -18.71 6.17
N PRO A 349 -0.90 -19.46 5.34
CA PRO A 349 0.15 -18.88 4.49
C PRO A 349 -0.34 -17.73 3.60
N THR A 350 -1.60 -17.79 3.15
CA THR A 350 -2.24 -16.79 2.27
C THR A 350 -2.74 -15.52 2.98
N ALA A 351 -2.74 -15.50 4.32
CA ALA A 351 -3.21 -14.35 5.09
C ALA A 351 -2.28 -13.12 4.96
N ASP A 352 -2.88 -11.93 4.86
CA ASP A 352 -2.14 -10.67 4.94
C ASP A 352 -1.81 -10.32 6.40
N ARG A 353 -0.75 -10.96 6.91
CA ARG A 353 -0.23 -10.75 8.28
C ARG A 353 0.17 -9.30 8.54
N ALA A 354 0.69 -8.62 7.52
CA ALA A 354 1.12 -7.23 7.64
C ALA A 354 -0.10 -6.32 7.87
N ALA A 355 -1.18 -6.54 7.11
CA ALA A 355 -2.43 -5.83 7.30
C ALA A 355 -2.99 -6.01 8.72
N LEU A 356 -2.95 -7.23 9.26
CA LEU A 356 -3.42 -7.56 10.62
C LEU A 356 -2.54 -6.92 11.70
N ALA A 357 -1.22 -7.07 11.59
CA ALA A 357 -0.26 -6.51 12.56
C ALA A 357 -0.28 -4.98 12.58
N ALA A 358 -0.43 -4.34 11.41
CA ALA A 358 -0.64 -2.90 11.29
C ALA A 358 -1.90 -2.40 12.02
N SER A 359 -2.86 -3.30 12.26
CA SER A 359 -4.10 -3.05 13.00
C SER A 359 -3.98 -3.46 14.46
N GLY A 360 -2.78 -3.80 14.93
CA GLY A 360 -2.48 -4.26 16.29
C GLY A 360 -3.00 -5.66 16.62
N ILE A 361 -3.39 -6.46 15.62
CA ILE A 361 -3.94 -7.80 15.83
C ILE A 361 -2.78 -8.78 16.02
N GLN A 362 -2.86 -9.61 17.05
CA GLN A 362 -1.83 -10.60 17.34
C GLN A 362 -1.95 -11.77 16.37
N THR A 363 -0.88 -12.10 15.64
CA THR A 363 -0.92 -13.15 14.60
C THR A 363 -0.23 -14.43 15.07
N ILE A 364 -0.86 -15.58 14.82
CA ILE A 364 -0.30 -16.92 15.01
C ILE A 364 -0.26 -17.61 13.66
N ASP A 365 0.92 -18.02 13.18
CA ASP A 365 1.01 -18.74 11.90
C ASP A 365 0.55 -20.18 12.09
N VAL A 366 -0.44 -20.61 11.32
CA VAL A 366 -0.98 -21.97 11.37
C VAL A 366 -0.89 -22.65 10.01
N PRO A 367 -0.68 -23.98 9.96
CA PRO A 367 -0.75 -24.73 8.72
C PRO A 367 -2.17 -24.73 8.14
N GLU A 368 -2.26 -24.84 6.81
CA GLU A 368 -3.53 -25.18 6.18
C GLU A 368 -3.88 -26.64 6.45
N ILE A 369 -5.15 -26.91 6.82
CA ILE A 369 -5.66 -28.27 7.00
C ILE A 369 -6.49 -28.57 5.76
N ILE A 370 -6.01 -29.51 4.96
CA ILE A 370 -6.63 -29.92 3.69
C ILE A 370 -7.98 -30.56 4.00
N ASN A 371 -9.00 -30.23 3.22
CA ASN A 371 -10.32 -30.83 3.32
C ASN A 371 -10.35 -32.21 2.64
N PRO A 372 -10.42 -33.34 3.37
CA PRO A 372 -10.50 -34.67 2.75
C PRO A 372 -11.77 -34.89 1.91
N ASN A 373 -12.81 -34.07 2.10
CA ASN A 373 -14.07 -34.16 1.35
C ASN A 373 -14.03 -33.42 -0.01
N GLU A 374 -12.85 -33.10 -0.54
CA GLU A 374 -12.67 -32.57 -1.91
C GLU A 374 -12.93 -33.63 -3.01
N LEU A 375 -14.16 -34.15 -3.06
CA LEU A 375 -14.66 -34.95 -4.17
C LEU A 375 -15.60 -34.09 -5.04
N GLY A 376 -15.03 -33.27 -5.92
CA GLY A 376 -15.76 -32.63 -7.03
C GLY A 376 -15.63 -31.11 -7.13
N SER A 377 -15.62 -30.60 -8.37
CA SER A 377 -15.33 -29.22 -8.79
C SER A 377 -16.27 -28.11 -8.27
N HIS A 378 -17.15 -28.40 -7.32
CA HIS A 378 -18.19 -27.48 -6.84
C HIS A 378 -17.88 -26.75 -5.52
N ASN A 379 -16.81 -27.09 -4.78
CA ASN A 379 -16.61 -26.60 -3.41
C ASN A 379 -15.21 -26.03 -3.08
N LYS A 380 -14.52 -25.39 -4.03
CA LYS A 380 -13.24 -24.67 -3.76
C LYS A 380 -13.29 -23.65 -2.60
N ARG A 381 -14.50 -23.19 -2.22
CA ARG A 381 -14.71 -22.27 -1.08
C ARG A 381 -14.43 -22.88 0.29
N PHE A 382 -14.37 -24.22 0.41
CA PHE A 382 -14.17 -24.95 1.66
C PHE A 382 -12.77 -25.61 1.74
N ALA A 383 -11.85 -25.22 0.85
CA ALA A 383 -10.50 -25.80 0.82
C ALA A 383 -9.70 -25.50 2.11
N ALA A 384 -9.99 -24.37 2.78
CA ALA A 384 -9.30 -23.93 3.99
C ALA A 384 -10.19 -23.92 5.26
N THR A 385 -11.44 -24.40 5.20
CA THR A 385 -12.37 -24.31 6.35
C THR A 385 -11.88 -25.09 7.57
N TYR A 386 -11.22 -26.24 7.37
CA TYR A 386 -10.69 -27.01 8.49
C TYR A 386 -9.46 -26.39 9.15
N SER A 387 -8.82 -25.37 8.56
CA SER A 387 -7.79 -24.60 9.26
C SER A 387 -8.30 -23.96 10.55
N LYS A 388 -9.63 -23.77 10.68
CA LYS A 388 -10.30 -23.34 11.91
C LYS A 388 -10.01 -24.29 13.09
N LEU A 389 -9.77 -25.58 12.84
CA LEU A 389 -9.47 -26.56 13.88
C LEU A 389 -8.19 -26.24 14.66
N ASN A 390 -7.25 -25.46 14.09
CA ASN A 390 -6.07 -24.99 14.82
C ASN A 390 -6.40 -24.15 16.07
N VAL A 391 -7.64 -23.71 16.26
CA VAL A 391 -8.10 -23.09 17.52
C VAL A 391 -7.99 -24.06 18.69
N PHE A 392 -8.26 -25.35 18.47
CA PHE A 392 -8.30 -26.35 19.55
C PHE A 392 -6.90 -26.73 20.06
N ARG A 393 -5.83 -26.46 19.30
CA ARG A 393 -4.45 -26.71 19.75
C ARG A 393 -3.80 -25.54 20.51
N LEU A 394 -4.54 -24.47 20.82
CA LEU A 394 -4.05 -23.35 21.62
C LEU A 394 -4.01 -23.69 23.12
N ASP A 395 -3.38 -24.81 23.48
CA ASP A 395 -3.35 -25.40 24.83
C ASP A 395 -2.63 -24.55 25.90
N PHE A 396 -1.94 -23.48 25.48
CA PHE A 396 -1.47 -22.43 26.38
C PHE A 396 -2.60 -21.52 26.92
N LEU A 397 -3.81 -21.62 26.37
CA LEU A 397 -5.02 -20.97 26.88
C LEU A 397 -5.81 -21.95 27.74
N SER A 398 -6.43 -21.45 28.80
CA SER A 398 -7.42 -22.20 29.59
C SER A 398 -8.81 -22.13 28.98
N ARG A 399 -9.08 -21.09 28.18
CA ARG A 399 -10.39 -20.86 27.53
C ARG A 399 -10.21 -20.02 26.27
N VAL A 400 -10.92 -20.39 25.20
CA VAL A 400 -10.96 -19.61 23.96
C VAL A 400 -12.40 -19.32 23.56
N VAL A 401 -12.67 -18.10 23.12
CA VAL A 401 -13.91 -17.74 22.43
C VAL A 401 -13.57 -17.45 20.99
N TYR A 402 -14.05 -18.30 20.10
CA TYR A 402 -13.84 -18.15 18.67
C TYR A 402 -14.92 -17.26 18.05
N LEU A 403 -14.50 -16.39 17.14
CA LEU A 403 -15.39 -15.63 16.26
C LEU A 403 -14.87 -15.74 14.82
N ASP A 404 -15.76 -15.98 13.85
CA ASP A 404 -15.40 -15.88 12.44
C ASP A 404 -14.95 -14.45 12.11
N GLY A 405 -14.00 -14.32 11.18
CA GLY A 405 -13.43 -13.04 10.77
C GLY A 405 -14.44 -12.10 10.10
N ASP A 406 -15.66 -12.52 9.84
CA ASP A 406 -16.75 -11.71 9.30
C ASP A 406 -17.83 -11.38 10.35
N THR A 407 -17.43 -11.27 11.62
CA THR A 407 -18.29 -10.85 12.73
C THR A 407 -17.94 -9.44 13.22
N VAL A 408 -18.90 -8.79 13.88
CA VAL A 408 -18.73 -7.50 14.58
C VAL A 408 -19.35 -7.61 15.96
N VAL A 409 -18.62 -7.17 16.99
CA VAL A 409 -19.03 -7.22 18.39
C VAL A 409 -19.51 -5.84 18.83
N ARG A 410 -20.76 -5.74 19.29
CA ARG A 410 -21.39 -4.48 19.73
C ARG A 410 -21.49 -4.31 21.24
N LYS A 411 -21.43 -5.41 22.00
CA LYS A 411 -21.52 -5.43 23.46
C LYS A 411 -20.48 -6.38 24.02
N ASN A 412 -20.08 -6.17 25.27
CA ASN A 412 -19.15 -7.06 25.95
C ASN A 412 -19.71 -8.51 25.96
N ILE A 413 -18.83 -9.45 25.63
CA ILE A 413 -19.09 -10.90 25.56
C ILE A 413 -18.04 -11.67 26.37
N ASP A 414 -17.39 -11.04 27.36
CA ASP A 414 -16.37 -11.69 28.20
C ASP A 414 -17.01 -12.81 29.06
N ASP A 415 -18.32 -12.73 29.30
CA ASP A 415 -19.08 -13.75 30.01
C ASP A 415 -19.07 -15.12 29.29
N LEU A 416 -18.69 -15.17 28.01
CA LEU A 416 -18.46 -16.43 27.29
C LEU A 416 -17.20 -17.20 27.75
N PHE A 417 -16.30 -16.54 28.48
CA PHE A 417 -15.16 -17.23 29.09
C PHE A 417 -15.54 -18.10 30.31
N ASP A 418 -16.78 -17.93 30.80
CA ASP A 418 -17.36 -18.76 31.83
C ASP A 418 -18.17 -19.95 31.27
N GLY A 419 -18.46 -20.91 32.14
CA GLY A 419 -19.30 -22.08 31.85
C GLY A 419 -18.58 -23.25 31.17
N ASP A 420 -19.38 -24.27 30.81
CA ASP A 420 -18.90 -25.55 30.29
C ASP A 420 -18.73 -25.56 28.77
N ASP A 421 -17.99 -26.55 28.27
CA ASP A 421 -17.75 -26.87 26.86
C ASP A 421 -18.76 -27.89 26.31
N PHE A 422 -18.96 -27.99 25.00
CA PHE A 422 -18.68 -27.00 23.96
C PHE A 422 -19.90 -26.06 23.88
N ALA A 423 -19.70 -24.74 23.84
CA ALA A 423 -20.83 -23.79 23.82
C ALA A 423 -20.89 -23.03 22.50
N ALA A 424 -22.05 -23.03 21.84
CA ALA A 424 -22.23 -22.39 20.54
C ALA A 424 -23.65 -21.85 20.39
N VAL A 425 -23.88 -21.04 19.36
CA VAL A 425 -25.20 -20.45 19.10
C VAL A 425 -25.97 -21.34 18.11
N PRO A 426 -27.26 -21.67 18.34
CA PRO A 426 -28.07 -22.40 17.37
C PRO A 426 -28.08 -21.71 16.01
N ASP A 427 -27.96 -22.48 14.92
CA ASP A 427 -28.00 -21.90 13.58
C ASP A 427 -29.37 -21.29 13.27
N ALA A 428 -29.38 -20.04 12.78
CA ALA A 428 -30.60 -19.27 12.60
C ALA A 428 -30.50 -18.31 11.40
N GLY A 429 -31.65 -17.99 10.80
CA GLY A 429 -31.78 -16.98 9.75
C GLY A 429 -32.39 -17.47 8.43
N LEU A 430 -32.53 -18.78 8.24
CA LEU A 430 -33.27 -19.37 7.11
C LEU A 430 -34.40 -20.33 7.54
N ALA A 431 -34.28 -21.02 8.67
CA ALA A 431 -35.28 -21.92 9.25
C ALA A 431 -35.48 -21.67 10.76
N ARG A 432 -36.65 -22.06 11.29
CA ARG A 432 -36.98 -22.05 12.75
C ARG A 432 -36.54 -23.37 13.42
N PRO A 433 -36.46 -23.39 14.77
CA PRO A 433 -35.24 -23.70 15.53
C PRO A 433 -34.43 -24.88 14.99
N SER A 434 -33.14 -24.61 14.77
CA SER A 434 -32.18 -25.60 14.30
C SER A 434 -31.73 -26.53 15.42
N LYS A 435 -31.52 -27.81 15.08
CA LYS A 435 -30.88 -28.80 15.97
C LYS A 435 -29.35 -28.74 15.90
N ILE A 436 -28.81 -27.95 14.96
CA ILE A 436 -27.38 -27.73 14.75
C ILE A 436 -26.99 -26.32 15.20
N PHE A 437 -25.73 -26.15 15.59
CA PHE A 437 -25.16 -24.84 15.90
C PHE A 437 -24.49 -24.21 14.69
N ASN A 438 -24.39 -22.88 14.71
CA ASN A 438 -23.56 -22.10 13.79
C ASN A 438 -22.11 -22.07 14.31
N SER A 439 -21.13 -22.43 13.49
CA SER A 439 -19.71 -22.49 13.90
C SER A 439 -18.99 -21.15 13.88
N GLY A 440 -19.70 -20.05 13.62
CA GLY A 440 -19.13 -18.71 13.55
C GLY A 440 -18.88 -18.06 14.90
N VAL A 441 -19.50 -18.55 15.99
CA VAL A 441 -19.16 -18.16 17.36
C VAL A 441 -19.30 -19.36 18.28
N PHE A 442 -18.23 -19.69 19.01
CA PHE A 442 -18.25 -20.73 20.04
C PHE A 442 -17.25 -20.44 21.17
N ALA A 443 -17.49 -21.03 22.34
CA ALA A 443 -16.55 -21.07 23.45
C ALA A 443 -16.11 -22.53 23.71
N ALA A 444 -14.80 -22.71 23.87
CA ALA A 444 -14.17 -24.02 24.04
C ALA A 444 -12.99 -23.96 25.01
N THR A 445 -12.64 -25.08 25.63
CA THR A 445 -11.31 -25.32 26.22
C THR A 445 -10.42 -25.95 25.14
N PRO A 446 -9.36 -25.26 24.69
CA PRO A 446 -8.43 -25.85 23.75
C PRO A 446 -7.64 -26.97 24.44
N SER A 447 -7.42 -28.06 23.73
CA SER A 447 -6.65 -29.22 24.16
C SER A 447 -5.96 -29.84 22.96
N ARG A 448 -4.67 -30.12 23.12
CA ARG A 448 -3.86 -30.82 22.13
C ARG A 448 -4.47 -32.19 21.79
N ASP A 449 -4.89 -32.96 22.78
CA ASP A 449 -5.52 -34.27 22.60
C ASP A 449 -6.85 -34.15 21.85
N LEU A 450 -7.63 -33.10 22.14
CA LEU A 450 -8.90 -32.83 21.44
C LEU A 450 -8.63 -32.52 19.96
N PHE A 451 -7.63 -31.70 19.67
CA PHE A 451 -7.24 -31.38 18.31
C PHE A 451 -6.77 -32.61 17.52
N GLU A 452 -5.98 -33.48 18.14
CA GLU A 452 -5.54 -34.75 17.52
C GLU A 452 -6.73 -35.66 17.20
N GLN A 453 -7.66 -35.85 18.15
CA GLN A 453 -8.90 -36.58 17.92
C GLN A 453 -9.73 -36.00 16.77
N MET A 454 -9.75 -34.66 16.64
CA MET A 454 -10.43 -34.01 15.51
C MET A 454 -9.73 -34.28 14.18
N LEU A 455 -8.40 -34.34 14.13
CA LEU A 455 -7.67 -34.67 12.90
C LEU A 455 -7.90 -36.12 12.48
N GLU A 456 -7.89 -37.07 13.42
CA GLU A 456 -8.21 -38.48 13.16
C GLU A 456 -9.66 -38.62 12.66
N ALA A 457 -10.57 -37.88 13.26
CA ALA A 457 -11.98 -37.82 12.87
C ALA A 457 -12.20 -37.29 11.44
N LEU A 458 -11.31 -36.46 10.88
CA LEU A 458 -11.50 -35.88 9.54
C LEU A 458 -11.60 -36.93 8.43
N GLU A 459 -10.96 -38.09 8.60
CA GLU A 459 -10.98 -39.18 7.61
C GLU A 459 -12.29 -39.99 7.66
N GLU A 460 -12.93 -40.05 8.82
CA GLU A 460 -14.06 -40.96 9.09
C GLU A 460 -15.42 -40.25 9.25
N LEU A 461 -15.43 -39.00 9.74
CA LEU A 461 -16.65 -38.25 10.01
C LEU A 461 -17.08 -37.40 8.82
N GLU A 462 -18.27 -37.71 8.30
CA GLU A 462 -18.89 -36.93 7.22
C GLU A 462 -19.30 -35.52 7.71
N SER A 463 -18.90 -34.50 6.94
CA SER A 463 -19.40 -33.14 7.09
C SER A 463 -20.60 -32.94 6.17
N TYR A 464 -21.80 -32.76 6.75
CA TYR A 464 -23.04 -32.66 5.96
C TYR A 464 -23.06 -31.46 4.99
N ASP A 465 -22.23 -30.43 5.22
CA ASP A 465 -22.10 -29.26 4.33
C ASP A 465 -20.74 -29.18 3.62
N GLY A 466 -19.86 -30.16 3.87
CA GLY A 466 -18.49 -30.19 3.37
C GLY A 466 -17.55 -29.14 3.98
N GLY A 467 -18.00 -28.39 4.98
CA GLY A 467 -17.25 -27.33 5.67
C GLY A 467 -17.00 -27.63 7.15
N ASP A 468 -16.49 -26.63 7.87
CA ASP A 468 -16.20 -26.73 9.30
C ASP A 468 -17.47 -26.86 10.16
N GLN A 469 -18.56 -26.17 9.80
CA GLN A 469 -19.80 -26.23 10.58
C GLN A 469 -20.37 -27.64 10.58
N GLY A 470 -20.42 -28.30 9.42
CA GLY A 470 -20.89 -29.68 9.32
C GLY A 470 -20.06 -30.64 10.15
N PHE A 471 -18.73 -30.57 10.00
CA PHE A 471 -17.81 -31.41 10.76
C PHE A 471 -17.93 -31.19 12.27
N LEU A 472 -17.94 -29.93 12.73
CA LEU A 472 -18.02 -29.60 14.15
C LEU A 472 -19.34 -30.09 14.76
N ASN A 473 -20.46 -29.98 14.04
CA ASN A 473 -21.74 -30.52 14.51
C ASN A 473 -21.75 -32.06 14.57
N SER A 474 -21.06 -32.75 13.64
CA SER A 474 -20.89 -34.20 13.68
C SER A 474 -19.99 -34.64 14.85
N PHE A 475 -18.91 -33.90 15.10
CA PHE A 475 -17.93 -34.21 16.14
C PHE A 475 -18.47 -33.91 17.56
N PHE A 476 -19.07 -32.74 17.78
CA PHE A 476 -19.65 -32.34 19.06
C PHE A 476 -21.11 -32.77 19.18
N SER A 477 -21.32 -34.04 19.54
CA SER A 477 -22.66 -34.61 19.77
C SER A 477 -23.43 -33.96 20.93
N GLN A 478 -22.72 -33.34 21.89
CA GLN A 478 -23.28 -32.58 23.00
C GLN A 478 -22.70 -31.17 23.00
N TRP A 479 -23.57 -30.17 23.07
CA TRP A 479 -23.19 -28.76 23.15
C TRP A 479 -24.21 -27.95 23.96
N ARG A 480 -23.74 -26.86 24.54
CA ARG A 480 -24.56 -25.92 25.32
C ARG A 480 -25.04 -24.77 24.42
N PRO A 481 -26.35 -24.56 24.28
CA PRO A 481 -26.87 -23.48 23.45
C PRO A 481 -26.68 -22.11 24.10
N LEU A 482 -26.08 -21.20 23.33
CA LEU A 482 -25.96 -19.79 23.65
C LEU A 482 -27.11 -18.98 23.02
N PRO A 483 -27.52 -17.85 23.63
CA PRO A 483 -28.53 -16.97 23.04
C PRO A 483 -28.15 -16.48 21.64
N LEU A 484 -29.15 -16.32 20.75
CA LEU A 484 -28.97 -15.83 19.37
C LEU A 484 -28.25 -14.46 19.29
N THR A 485 -28.33 -13.65 20.35
CA THR A 485 -27.64 -12.36 20.44
C THR A 485 -26.12 -12.49 20.38
N TYR A 486 -25.53 -13.64 20.72
CA TYR A 486 -24.08 -13.88 20.62
C TYR A 486 -23.63 -14.30 19.22
N ASN A 487 -24.54 -14.55 18.27
CA ASN A 487 -24.22 -14.81 16.86
C ASN A 487 -25.47 -14.56 16.00
N THR A 488 -25.84 -13.28 15.86
CA THR A 488 -26.99 -12.90 15.05
C THR A 488 -26.58 -12.82 13.58
N THR A 489 -27.02 -13.75 12.75
CA THR A 489 -26.68 -13.75 11.32
C THR A 489 -27.36 -12.57 10.61
N LYS A 490 -26.65 -11.91 9.69
CA LYS A 490 -27.23 -10.80 8.91
C LYS A 490 -28.45 -11.20 8.09
N ARG A 491 -28.64 -12.50 7.82
CA ARG A 491 -29.83 -13.03 7.13
C ARG A 491 -31.10 -12.76 7.93
N LEU A 492 -31.01 -12.79 9.27
CA LEU A 492 -32.14 -12.55 10.17
C LEU A 492 -32.80 -11.20 9.90
N TYR A 493 -32.00 -10.14 9.71
CA TYR A 493 -32.46 -8.78 9.36
C TYR A 493 -33.46 -8.77 8.19
N SER A 494 -33.34 -9.72 7.27
CA SER A 494 -34.10 -9.71 6.02
C SER A 494 -35.10 -10.85 5.84
N HIS A 495 -34.99 -11.91 6.65
CA HIS A 495 -35.85 -13.09 6.58
C HIS A 495 -36.80 -13.18 7.79
N HIS A 496 -36.41 -12.60 8.93
CA HIS A 496 -37.16 -12.56 10.18
C HIS A 496 -36.91 -11.21 10.89
N ALA A 497 -37.24 -10.11 10.22
CA ALA A 497 -36.96 -8.75 10.69
C ALA A 497 -37.56 -8.46 12.08
N GLU A 498 -38.66 -9.11 12.42
CA GLU A 498 -39.32 -9.03 13.74
C GLU A 498 -38.47 -9.59 14.89
N LEU A 499 -37.49 -10.44 14.59
CA LEU A 499 -36.54 -11.00 15.55
C LEU A 499 -35.21 -10.25 15.56
N PHE A 500 -35.04 -9.25 14.69
CA PHE A 500 -33.80 -8.50 14.56
C PHE A 500 -33.90 -7.17 15.29
N SER A 501 -33.05 -7.00 16.30
CA SER A 501 -32.83 -5.72 16.98
C SER A 501 -31.34 -5.45 17.02
N ILE A 502 -30.93 -4.38 16.32
CA ILE A 502 -29.52 -3.97 16.28
C ILE A 502 -29.04 -3.61 17.69
N ASP A 503 -29.90 -3.01 18.51
CA ASP A 503 -29.57 -2.56 19.86
C ASP A 503 -29.49 -3.71 20.86
N ASP A 504 -30.13 -4.85 20.60
CA ASP A 504 -30.11 -6.00 21.50
C ASP A 504 -28.96 -6.95 21.23
N LEU A 505 -28.59 -7.15 19.96
CA LEU A 505 -27.53 -8.10 19.58
C LEU A 505 -26.17 -7.74 20.20
N LYS A 506 -25.41 -8.77 20.56
CA LYS A 506 -24.03 -8.65 21.03
C LYS A 506 -23.04 -8.85 19.89
N VAL A 507 -23.32 -9.79 18.98
CA VAL A 507 -22.48 -10.09 17.81
C VAL A 507 -23.35 -10.17 16.55
N LEU A 508 -22.93 -9.44 15.51
CA LEU A 508 -23.53 -9.48 14.18
C LEU A 508 -22.61 -10.25 13.22
N HIS A 509 -23.12 -11.29 12.56
CA HIS A 509 -22.34 -12.19 11.70
C HIS A 509 -22.72 -12.02 10.23
N TYR A 510 -21.76 -11.62 9.39
CA TYR A 510 -21.95 -11.26 7.99
C TYR A 510 -21.93 -12.45 7.01
N VAL A 511 -22.68 -13.51 7.32
CA VAL A 511 -22.85 -14.70 6.46
C VAL A 511 -23.25 -14.34 5.01
N GLY A 512 -22.62 -14.99 4.01
CA GLY A 512 -22.84 -14.72 2.58
C GLY A 512 -21.85 -13.69 2.02
N VAL A 513 -22.31 -12.81 1.12
CA VAL A 513 -21.49 -11.76 0.49
C VAL A 513 -20.90 -10.83 1.54
N LYS A 514 -19.57 -10.65 1.57
CA LYS A 514 -18.91 -9.89 2.65
C LYS A 514 -18.99 -8.38 2.41
N PRO A 515 -18.97 -7.54 3.47
CA PRO A 515 -18.96 -6.08 3.33
C PRO A 515 -17.79 -5.52 2.51
N TRP A 516 -16.66 -6.23 2.48
CA TRP A 516 -15.46 -5.85 1.72
C TRP A 516 -15.42 -6.42 0.30
N GLU A 517 -16.47 -7.11 -0.16
CA GLU A 517 -16.55 -7.67 -1.51
C GLU A 517 -17.37 -6.78 -2.46
N PRO A 518 -16.97 -6.65 -3.74
CA PRO A 518 -17.76 -5.93 -4.73
C PRO A 518 -19.00 -6.74 -5.16
N HIS A 519 -20.21 -6.25 -4.84
CA HIS A 519 -21.47 -6.92 -5.23
C HIS A 519 -22.47 -6.02 -5.98
N THR A 520 -23.27 -6.62 -6.87
CA THR A 520 -24.15 -5.89 -7.81
C THR A 520 -25.61 -5.73 -7.36
N HIS A 521 -25.98 -6.35 -6.24
CA HIS A 521 -27.37 -6.38 -5.76
C HIS A 521 -27.76 -5.10 -4.99
N PRO A 522 -29.03 -4.68 -5.07
CA PRO A 522 -29.53 -3.49 -4.39
C PRO A 522 -29.52 -3.70 -2.88
N GLN A 523 -28.92 -2.74 -2.15
CA GLN A 523 -29.28 -2.14 -0.85
C GLN A 523 -29.79 -3.00 0.34
N ARG A 524 -30.03 -4.32 0.21
CA ARG A 524 -30.74 -5.14 1.19
C ARG A 524 -30.05 -5.18 2.56
N TYR A 525 -28.72 -5.15 2.58
CA TYR A 525 -27.92 -5.14 3.81
C TYR A 525 -27.08 -3.87 3.95
N ALA A 526 -27.36 -2.82 3.15
CA ALA A 526 -26.52 -1.63 3.12
C ALA A 526 -26.42 -0.93 4.48
N GLU A 527 -27.49 -0.97 5.28
CA GLU A 527 -27.49 -0.45 6.66
C GLU A 527 -26.54 -1.24 7.56
N LEU A 528 -26.51 -2.57 7.42
CA LEU A 528 -25.59 -3.41 8.18
C LEU A 528 -24.15 -3.22 7.69
N ASP A 529 -23.93 -3.08 6.38
CA ASP A 529 -22.59 -2.79 5.84
C ASP A 529 -22.04 -1.46 6.40
N TRP A 530 -22.90 -0.48 6.72
CA TRP A 530 -22.48 0.75 7.42
C TRP A 530 -22.00 0.48 8.85
N VAL A 531 -22.72 -0.35 9.60
CA VAL A 531 -22.30 -0.78 10.94
C VAL A 531 -20.92 -1.44 10.87
N TRP A 532 -20.66 -2.27 9.86
CA TRP A 532 -19.33 -2.84 9.67
C TRP A 532 -18.25 -1.79 9.38
N LEU A 533 -18.54 -0.86 8.46
CA LEU A 533 -17.61 0.22 8.08
C LEU A 533 -17.31 1.18 9.23
N GLU A 534 -18.21 1.33 10.21
CA GLU A 534 -17.99 2.14 11.41
C GLU A 534 -16.85 1.65 12.29
N HIS A 535 -16.50 0.37 12.22
CA HIS A 535 -15.43 -0.20 13.01
C HIS A 535 -14.06 -0.13 12.31
N LEU A 536 -13.98 0.32 11.06
CA LEU A 536 -12.70 0.50 10.40
C LEU A 536 -12.07 1.86 10.73
N GLN A 537 -10.75 1.86 10.95
CA GLN A 537 -9.97 3.08 11.09
C GLN A 537 -9.95 3.87 9.78
N PRO A 538 -9.76 5.20 9.81
CA PRO A 538 -9.75 6.03 8.59
C PRO A 538 -8.75 5.56 7.53
N TRP A 539 -7.61 5.00 7.94
CA TRP A 539 -6.60 4.48 7.03
C TRP A 539 -6.96 3.10 6.46
N GLU A 540 -7.62 2.23 7.26
CA GLU A 540 -8.15 0.93 6.80
C GLU A 540 -9.26 1.15 5.77
N LEU A 541 -10.14 2.13 5.99
CA LEU A 541 -11.16 2.53 5.03
C LEU A 541 -10.54 2.99 3.69
N ARG A 542 -9.47 3.80 3.75
CA ARG A 542 -8.76 4.24 2.53
C ARG A 542 -8.15 3.06 1.78
N GLU A 543 -7.53 2.13 2.51
CA GLU A 543 -6.94 0.90 1.95
C GLU A 543 -7.99 0.04 1.24
N LEU A 544 -9.11 -0.24 1.91
CA LEU A 544 -10.25 -0.97 1.33
C LEU A 544 -10.77 -0.28 0.06
N VAL A 545 -10.89 1.05 0.06
CA VAL A 545 -11.34 1.80 -1.13
C VAL A 545 -10.36 1.65 -2.30
N VAL A 546 -9.06 1.68 -2.03
CA VAL A 546 -8.02 1.51 -3.07
C VAL A 546 -8.10 0.09 -3.64
N GLU A 547 -8.22 -0.93 -2.80
CA GLU A 547 -8.33 -2.32 -3.25
C GLU A 547 -9.60 -2.58 -4.05
N LEU A 548 -10.76 -2.12 -3.58
CA LEU A 548 -12.01 -2.24 -4.31
C LEU A 548 -11.96 -1.54 -5.68
N ARG A 549 -11.23 -0.41 -5.79
CA ARG A 549 -10.99 0.27 -7.08
C ARG A 549 -10.09 -0.57 -7.99
N HIS A 550 -9.05 -1.19 -7.46
CA HIS A 550 -8.16 -2.08 -8.21
C HIS A 550 -8.90 -3.32 -8.73
N GLN A 551 -9.62 -4.02 -7.86
CA GLN A 551 -10.43 -5.18 -8.24
C GLN A 551 -11.49 -4.83 -9.31
N ALA A 552 -12.10 -3.64 -9.21
CA ALA A 552 -13.02 -3.15 -10.23
C ALA A 552 -12.33 -2.83 -11.57
N SER A 553 -11.04 -2.45 -11.54
CA SER A 553 -10.24 -2.21 -12.74
C SER A 553 -9.70 -3.48 -13.38
N ASP A 554 -9.44 -4.54 -12.61
CA ASP A 554 -8.93 -5.83 -13.11
C ASP A 554 -10.01 -6.67 -13.80
N LYS A 555 -11.29 -6.45 -13.46
CA LYS A 555 -12.45 -7.01 -14.19
C LYS A 555 -12.69 -6.35 -15.55
N ILE A 556 -11.83 -5.42 -15.97
CA ILE A 556 -11.80 -4.84 -17.31
C ILE A 556 -10.81 -5.68 -18.13
N PRO A 557 -11.26 -6.39 -19.19
CA PRO A 557 -10.36 -7.21 -20.01
C PRO A 557 -9.16 -6.39 -20.48
N LEU A 558 -7.97 -7.02 -20.56
CA LEU A 558 -6.69 -6.35 -20.89
C LEU A 558 -6.76 -5.50 -22.17
N GLU A 559 -7.61 -5.92 -23.11
CA GLU A 559 -7.93 -5.26 -24.38
C GLU A 559 -8.59 -3.87 -24.20
N TYR A 560 -9.20 -3.63 -23.04
CA TYR A 560 -9.85 -2.39 -22.62
C TYR A 560 -9.09 -1.70 -21.45
N SER A 561 -8.06 -2.34 -20.90
CA SER A 561 -7.40 -1.91 -19.65
C SER A 561 -5.96 -1.37 -19.82
N ARG A 562 -5.44 -1.15 -21.04
CA ARG A 562 -4.03 -0.71 -21.20
C ARG A 562 -3.84 0.44 -22.17
N GLY A 563 -3.81 1.67 -21.63
CA GLY A 563 -3.41 2.93 -22.30
C GLY A 563 -4.60 3.80 -22.73
N SER A 564 -4.42 5.13 -22.75
CA SER A 564 -5.36 6.00 -23.50
C SER A 564 -5.39 5.53 -24.95
N LEU A 565 -6.56 5.58 -25.61
CA LEU A 565 -6.72 5.24 -27.03
C LEU A 565 -5.56 5.80 -27.86
N LEU A 566 -5.23 7.08 -27.63
CA LEU A 566 -4.09 7.77 -28.20
C LEU A 566 -2.75 7.02 -28.05
N ARG A 567 -2.38 6.58 -26.85
CA ARG A 567 -1.10 5.90 -26.60
C ARG A 567 -1.02 4.54 -27.30
N ARG A 568 -2.15 3.83 -27.39
CA ARG A 568 -2.23 2.54 -28.09
C ARG A 568 -2.13 2.74 -29.60
N ALA A 569 -2.81 3.74 -30.16
CA ALA A 569 -2.70 4.11 -31.57
C ALA A 569 -1.28 4.57 -31.93
N GLN A 570 -0.66 5.40 -31.09
CA GLN A 570 0.73 5.84 -31.25
C GLN A 570 1.74 4.69 -31.22
N ALA A 571 1.54 3.69 -30.36
CA ALA A 571 2.42 2.52 -30.33
C ALA A 571 2.35 1.72 -31.63
N ARG A 572 1.15 1.59 -32.22
CA ARG A 572 0.95 0.93 -33.51
C ARG A 572 1.55 1.73 -34.66
N ASN A 573 1.33 3.04 -34.70
CA ASN A 573 1.95 3.94 -35.67
C ASN A 573 3.49 3.91 -35.58
N ARG A 574 4.09 3.91 -34.38
CA ARG A 574 5.55 3.76 -34.20
C ARG A 574 6.08 2.44 -34.76
N ASN A 575 5.29 1.37 -34.66
CA ASN A 575 5.62 0.06 -35.21
C ASN A 575 5.23 -0.10 -36.70
N ARG A 576 4.82 0.99 -37.36
CA ARG A 576 4.35 1.02 -38.76
C ARG A 576 3.13 0.13 -39.05
N ASP A 577 2.36 -0.21 -38.01
CA ASP A 577 1.12 -0.97 -38.11
C ASP A 577 -0.08 0.00 -38.22
N TYR A 578 -0.07 0.79 -39.30
CA TYR A 578 -0.99 1.92 -39.49
C TYR A 578 -2.45 1.48 -39.68
N ALA A 579 -2.67 0.34 -40.35
CA ALA A 579 -4.01 -0.22 -40.55
C ALA A 579 -4.64 -0.66 -39.21
N ALA A 580 -3.87 -1.30 -38.31
CA ALA A 580 -4.36 -1.63 -36.99
C ALA A 580 -4.55 -0.41 -36.10
N ALA A 581 -3.74 0.65 -36.28
CA ALA A 581 -3.93 1.93 -35.60
C ALA A 581 -5.25 2.60 -36.03
N GLU A 582 -5.54 2.62 -37.33
CA GLU A 582 -6.80 3.11 -37.88
C GLU A 582 -8.00 2.31 -37.38
N GLU A 583 -7.96 0.97 -37.46
CA GLU A 583 -9.04 0.09 -37.02
C GLU A 583 -9.32 0.25 -35.53
N LEU A 584 -8.26 0.31 -34.70
CA LEU A 584 -8.37 0.58 -33.28
C LEU A 584 -9.04 1.93 -33.01
N MET A 585 -8.59 2.97 -33.73
CA MET A 585 -9.13 4.32 -33.60
C MET A 585 -10.60 4.35 -34.02
N ARG A 586 -11.00 3.75 -35.15
CA ARG A 586 -12.40 3.70 -35.61
C ARG A 586 -13.30 2.93 -34.65
N ARG A 587 -12.80 1.83 -34.09
CA ARG A 587 -13.55 0.97 -33.15
C ARG A 587 -13.82 1.65 -31.81
N GLU A 588 -12.85 2.41 -31.31
CA GLU A 588 -12.90 3.04 -29.98
C GLU A 588 -13.07 4.58 -30.06
N TRP A 589 -13.41 5.11 -31.25
CA TRP A 589 -13.41 6.55 -31.54
C TRP A 589 -14.38 7.31 -30.62
N PRO A 590 -13.92 8.33 -29.89
CA PRO A 590 -14.78 9.13 -29.02
C PRO A 590 -15.67 10.14 -29.78
N GLY A 591 -15.63 10.15 -31.11
CA GLY A 591 -16.48 11.00 -31.95
C GLY A 591 -16.20 12.48 -31.72
N GLU A 592 -17.26 13.26 -31.52
CA GLU A 592 -17.15 14.70 -31.27
C GLU A 592 -16.27 15.04 -30.06
N SER A 593 -16.20 14.13 -29.07
CA SER A 593 -15.44 14.30 -27.83
C SER A 593 -13.94 13.99 -27.94
N ALA A 594 -13.43 13.66 -29.12
CA ALA A 594 -12.00 13.42 -29.35
C ALA A 594 -11.13 14.65 -29.01
N THR A 595 -9.93 14.44 -28.50
CA THR A 595 -8.95 15.50 -28.31
C THR A 595 -8.26 15.88 -29.62
N ALA A 596 -7.68 17.08 -29.71
CA ALA A 596 -6.90 17.48 -30.89
C ALA A 596 -5.74 16.52 -31.21
N ALA A 597 -5.20 15.83 -30.19
CA ALA A 597 -4.13 14.85 -30.36
C ALA A 597 -4.64 13.53 -30.96
N GLU A 598 -5.81 13.05 -30.56
CA GLU A 598 -6.44 11.84 -31.13
C GLU A 598 -6.85 12.06 -32.59
N GLU A 599 -7.42 13.22 -32.89
CA GLU A 599 -7.74 13.65 -34.26
C GLU A 599 -6.49 13.67 -35.15
N ARG A 600 -5.39 14.23 -34.64
CA ARG A 600 -4.10 14.27 -35.35
C ARG A 600 -3.48 12.88 -35.52
N GLU A 601 -3.64 11.99 -34.54
CA GLU A 601 -3.10 10.62 -34.60
C GLU A 601 -3.84 9.75 -35.63
N MET A 602 -5.16 9.89 -35.74
CA MET A 602 -5.96 9.25 -36.80
C MET A 602 -5.55 9.75 -38.18
N ALA A 603 -5.36 11.07 -38.32
CA ALA A 603 -4.84 11.63 -39.55
C ALA A 603 -3.45 11.08 -39.90
N SER A 604 -2.59 10.87 -38.90
CA SER A 604 -1.28 10.25 -39.10
C SER A 604 -1.40 8.83 -39.64
N ALA A 605 -2.24 7.99 -39.01
CA ALA A 605 -2.45 6.61 -39.46
C ALA A 605 -3.00 6.52 -40.91
N LEU A 606 -3.89 7.44 -41.29
CA LEU A 606 -4.45 7.51 -42.64
C LEU A 606 -3.42 7.99 -43.69
N ARG A 607 -2.64 9.01 -43.35
CA ARG A 607 -1.60 9.56 -44.24
C ARG A 607 -0.54 8.53 -44.59
N GLU A 608 -0.06 7.78 -43.59
CA GLU A 608 0.96 6.75 -43.77
C GLU A 608 0.45 5.57 -44.62
N GLN A 609 -0.86 5.39 -44.72
CA GLN A 609 -1.51 4.44 -45.63
C GLN A 609 -1.82 5.04 -47.02
N GLY A 610 -1.47 6.29 -47.28
CA GLY A 610 -1.79 6.98 -48.54
C GLY A 610 -3.24 7.44 -48.66
N LYS A 611 -4.04 7.36 -47.60
CA LYS A 611 -5.45 7.81 -47.55
C LYS A 611 -5.55 9.32 -47.28
N TRP A 612 -4.91 10.12 -48.15
CA TRP A 612 -4.75 11.56 -47.95
C TRP A 612 -6.07 12.33 -47.90
N HIS A 613 -7.06 11.95 -48.72
CA HIS A 613 -8.40 12.56 -48.70
C HIS A 613 -9.13 12.31 -47.38
N GLU A 614 -8.99 11.11 -46.80
CA GLU A 614 -9.64 10.76 -45.52
C GLU A 614 -8.96 11.42 -44.32
N ALA A 615 -7.68 11.78 -44.41
CA ALA A 615 -6.97 12.46 -43.33
C ALA A 615 -7.37 13.94 -43.14
N LEU A 616 -7.88 14.59 -44.20
CA LEU A 616 -8.22 16.01 -44.21
C LEU A 616 -9.26 16.42 -43.15
N PRO A 617 -10.42 15.72 -43.01
CA PRO A 617 -11.42 16.06 -41.99
C PRO A 617 -10.84 16.06 -40.57
N TYR A 618 -10.01 15.06 -40.24
CA TYR A 618 -9.42 14.92 -38.92
C TYR A 618 -8.40 16.03 -38.61
N LEU A 619 -7.55 16.43 -39.55
CA LEU A 619 -6.64 17.57 -39.34
C LEU A 619 -7.39 18.92 -39.24
N ASN A 620 -8.48 19.10 -40.00
CA ASN A 620 -9.32 20.29 -39.86
C ASN A 620 -10.00 20.31 -38.47
N GLN A 621 -10.46 19.17 -37.97
CA GLN A 621 -11.06 19.05 -36.64
C GLN A 621 -10.02 19.24 -35.52
N ALA A 622 -8.82 18.70 -35.69
CA ALA A 622 -7.68 18.93 -34.79
C ALA A 622 -7.32 20.42 -34.71
N LEU A 623 -7.32 21.13 -35.85
CA LEU A 623 -7.04 22.57 -35.89
C LEU A 623 -8.15 23.41 -35.26
N ARG A 624 -9.43 23.04 -35.45
CA ARG A 624 -10.55 23.68 -34.76
C ARG A 624 -10.43 23.55 -33.24
N LYS A 625 -10.00 22.37 -32.77
CA LYS A 625 -9.81 22.07 -31.35
C LYS A 625 -8.53 22.68 -30.76
N ASN A 626 -7.51 22.96 -31.58
CA ASN A 626 -6.28 23.66 -31.16
C ASN A 626 -5.80 24.67 -32.23
N PRO A 627 -6.43 25.86 -32.31
CA PRO A 627 -6.16 26.83 -33.38
C PRO A 627 -4.77 27.45 -33.35
N SER A 628 -4.12 27.49 -32.18
CA SER A 628 -2.79 28.10 -32.01
C SER A 628 -1.66 27.19 -32.51
N SER A 629 -1.90 25.90 -32.70
CA SER A 629 -0.88 24.94 -33.12
C SER A 629 -0.30 25.25 -34.51
N LYS A 630 0.98 25.66 -34.55
CA LYS A 630 1.74 25.82 -35.79
C LYS A 630 2.01 24.47 -36.48
N GLY A 631 2.15 23.39 -35.71
CA GLY A 631 2.40 22.05 -36.21
C GLY A 631 1.22 21.48 -37.01
N ILE A 632 -0.01 21.59 -36.47
CA ILE A 632 -1.22 21.11 -37.15
C ILE A 632 -1.47 21.92 -38.43
N ARG A 633 -1.23 23.24 -38.42
CA ARG A 633 -1.34 24.09 -39.61
C ARG A 633 -0.39 23.67 -40.73
N ARG A 634 0.86 23.36 -40.38
CA ARG A 634 1.84 22.86 -41.34
C ARG A 634 1.41 21.53 -41.94
N GLU A 635 1.04 20.56 -41.11
CA GLU A 635 0.57 19.24 -41.57
C GLU A 635 -0.67 19.33 -42.46
N LEU A 636 -1.63 20.19 -42.10
CA LEU A 636 -2.82 20.41 -42.90
C LEU A 636 -2.48 21.02 -44.27
N SER A 637 -1.52 21.95 -44.33
CA SER A 637 -1.02 22.51 -45.59
C SER A 637 -0.37 21.44 -46.46
N ASP A 638 0.48 20.59 -45.87
CA ASP A 638 1.18 19.51 -46.58
C ASP A 638 0.19 18.49 -47.16
N VAL A 639 -0.82 18.11 -46.38
CA VAL A 639 -1.87 17.18 -46.84
C VAL A 639 -2.73 17.80 -47.94
N ARG A 640 -3.09 19.09 -47.85
CA ARG A 640 -3.86 19.79 -48.89
C ARG A 640 -3.10 19.83 -50.21
N ALA A 641 -1.82 20.20 -50.19
CA ALA A 641 -0.98 20.21 -51.39
C ALA A 641 -0.87 18.79 -51.99
N LYS A 642 -0.76 17.75 -51.16
CA LYS A 642 -0.70 16.36 -51.63
C LYS A 642 -2.01 15.90 -52.26
N VAL A 643 -3.15 16.25 -51.66
CA VAL A 643 -4.49 15.97 -52.18
C VAL A 643 -4.74 16.68 -53.51
N GLU A 644 -4.35 17.94 -53.63
CA GLU A 644 -4.46 18.73 -54.86
C GLU A 644 -3.60 18.12 -55.98
N ALA A 645 -2.35 17.75 -55.68
CA ALA A 645 -1.47 17.08 -56.62
C ALA A 645 -2.02 15.73 -57.11
N LEU A 646 -2.62 14.94 -56.22
CA LEU A 646 -3.27 13.66 -56.57
C LEU A 646 -4.54 13.86 -57.40
N SER A 647 -5.25 14.97 -57.19
CA SER A 647 -6.45 15.33 -57.96
C SER A 647 -6.11 15.79 -59.38
N THR A 648 -4.93 16.38 -59.61
CA THR A 648 -4.46 16.81 -60.93
C THR A 648 -3.91 15.69 -61.82
N THR A 649 -3.69 14.48 -61.29
CA THR A 649 -3.14 13.33 -62.03
C THR A 649 -4.16 12.29 -62.52
N GLY A 650 -5.46 12.52 -62.31
CA GLY A 650 -6.57 11.93 -63.06
C GLY A 650 -6.70 10.40 -63.15
N HIS A 651 -7.44 9.80 -62.21
CA HIS A 651 -8.49 8.83 -62.57
C HIS A 651 -9.58 8.80 -61.49
N VAL A 652 -10.79 9.19 -61.87
CA VAL A 652 -12.02 9.07 -61.08
C VAL A 652 -12.71 7.78 -61.52
N PRO A 653 -13.07 6.86 -60.61
CA PRO A 653 -14.22 6.01 -60.82
C PRO A 653 -15.45 6.70 -60.25
N GLU A 654 -16.42 6.94 -61.12
CA GLU A 654 -17.80 7.25 -60.77
C GLU A 654 -18.39 6.09 -59.94
N ASP A 655 -18.76 6.38 -58.70
CA ASP A 655 -19.98 5.86 -58.07
C ASP A 655 -20.15 6.53 -56.69
N ALA A 656 -20.75 7.71 -56.71
CA ALA A 656 -21.18 8.44 -55.51
C ALA A 656 -22.67 8.77 -55.59
N THR A 657 -23.50 7.73 -55.74
CA THR A 657 -24.93 7.79 -55.45
C THR A 657 -25.40 6.52 -54.77
N SER A 658 -25.20 6.40 -53.46
CA SER A 658 -26.30 6.06 -52.54
C SER A 658 -25.91 6.43 -51.13
N VAL A 659 -26.77 7.24 -50.51
CA VAL A 659 -26.75 7.54 -49.08
C VAL A 659 -27.17 6.26 -48.37
N GLY A 660 -26.18 5.47 -47.93
CA GLY A 660 -26.38 4.40 -46.95
C GLY A 660 -25.98 4.91 -45.57
N SER A 661 -26.97 5.30 -44.77
CA SER A 661 -26.79 5.55 -43.34
C SER A 661 -25.99 4.40 -42.71
N PRO A 662 -24.87 4.63 -42.00
CA PRO A 662 -24.12 3.54 -41.39
C PRO A 662 -25.03 2.85 -40.39
N SER A 663 -25.25 1.55 -40.60
CA SER A 663 -25.98 0.70 -39.68
C SER A 663 -25.33 0.79 -38.31
N ARG A 664 -26.15 1.01 -37.28
CA ARG A 664 -25.74 0.81 -35.89
C ARG A 664 -25.42 -0.67 -35.73
N HIS A 665 -24.16 -1.04 -35.86
CA HIS A 665 -23.67 -2.22 -35.17
C HIS A 665 -23.61 -1.89 -33.68
N ASP A 666 -24.72 -2.18 -32.99
CA ASP A 666 -24.73 -2.28 -31.53
C ASP A 666 -23.68 -3.33 -31.14
N PRO A 667 -22.62 -2.97 -30.38
CA PRO A 667 -21.75 -3.97 -29.78
C PRO A 667 -22.57 -4.77 -28.76
N PRO A 668 -22.19 -6.03 -28.43
CA PRO A 668 -22.99 -6.88 -27.56
C PRO A 668 -23.27 -6.19 -26.23
N ARG A 669 -24.56 -5.86 -26.00
CA ARG A 669 -25.08 -5.12 -24.84
C ARG A 669 -24.65 -5.72 -23.49
N ALA A 670 -24.24 -6.99 -23.44
CA ALA A 670 -23.86 -7.67 -22.21
C ALA A 670 -22.61 -7.07 -21.53
N ALA A 671 -21.56 -6.70 -22.29
CA ALA A 671 -20.29 -6.24 -21.71
C ALA A 671 -20.34 -4.77 -21.22
N MET A 672 -21.01 -3.90 -21.98
CA MET A 672 -21.11 -2.46 -21.67
C MET A 672 -22.06 -2.17 -20.47
N THR A 673 -23.01 -3.09 -20.22
CA THR A 673 -23.91 -3.04 -19.05
C THR A 673 -23.16 -3.39 -17.75
N GLY A 674 -22.19 -4.32 -17.82
CA GLY A 674 -21.29 -4.65 -16.71
C GLY A 674 -20.38 -3.48 -16.32
N TYR A 675 -19.77 -2.81 -17.31
CA TYR A 675 -18.91 -1.64 -17.11
C TYR A 675 -19.64 -0.45 -16.46
N ARG A 676 -20.85 -0.10 -16.96
CA ARG A 676 -21.67 0.98 -16.38
C ARG A 676 -22.16 0.64 -14.97
N ARG A 677 -22.41 -0.64 -14.65
CA ARG A 677 -22.75 -1.10 -13.29
C ARG A 677 -21.56 -1.00 -12.35
N ALA A 678 -20.37 -1.49 -12.73
CA ALA A 678 -19.17 -1.45 -11.90
C ALA A 678 -18.72 -0.01 -11.59
N ARG A 679 -18.73 0.88 -12.59
CA ARG A 679 -18.39 2.31 -12.40
C ARG A 679 -19.39 3.05 -11.51
N ARG A 680 -20.69 2.73 -11.59
CA ARG A 680 -21.71 3.27 -10.66
C ARG A 680 -21.57 2.70 -9.25
N LEU A 681 -21.14 1.44 -9.11
CA LEU A 681 -20.97 0.76 -7.83
C LEU A 681 -19.81 1.37 -7.03
N VAL A 682 -18.63 1.45 -7.65
CA VAL A 682 -17.45 2.12 -7.07
C VAL A 682 -17.75 3.59 -6.82
N GLY A 683 -18.42 4.26 -7.76
CA GLY A 683 -18.83 5.66 -7.62
C GLY A 683 -19.72 5.91 -6.40
N ARG A 684 -20.67 5.01 -6.08
CA ARG A 684 -21.57 5.17 -4.91
C ARG A 684 -20.87 4.87 -3.59
N VAL A 685 -20.04 3.82 -3.53
CA VAL A 685 -19.27 3.48 -2.34
C VAL A 685 -18.25 4.59 -2.04
N VAL A 686 -17.51 5.04 -3.06
CA VAL A 686 -16.56 6.16 -2.96
C VAL A 686 -17.25 7.47 -2.60
N GLN A 687 -18.38 7.80 -3.22
CA GLN A 687 -19.08 9.07 -2.95
C GLN A 687 -19.66 9.10 -1.52
N ARG A 688 -20.14 7.97 -1.00
CA ARG A 688 -20.69 7.90 0.36
C ARG A 688 -19.59 7.83 1.43
N ILE A 689 -18.48 7.15 1.19
CA ILE A 689 -17.28 7.20 2.06
C ILE A 689 -16.68 8.60 2.07
N ARG A 690 -16.63 9.27 0.91
CA ARG A 690 -16.19 10.67 0.79
C ARG A 690 -17.06 11.63 1.60
N ASN A 691 -18.39 11.44 1.61
CA ASN A 691 -19.29 12.27 2.41
C ASN A 691 -19.04 12.12 3.92
N ARG A 692 -18.65 10.92 4.38
CA ARG A 692 -18.32 10.65 5.80
C ARG A 692 -16.93 11.15 6.22
N LEU A 693 -15.96 11.18 5.30
CA LEU A 693 -14.63 11.76 5.57
C LEU A 693 -14.65 13.30 5.58
N LEU A 694 -15.75 13.91 5.10
CA LEU A 694 -15.95 15.37 5.03
C LEU A 694 -16.85 15.92 6.15
N THR A 695 -17.53 15.05 6.90
CA THR A 695 -18.30 15.35 8.12
C THR A 695 -17.53 14.87 9.33
#